data_AF-A0A671PG86-F1
#
_entry.id   AF-A0A671PG86-F1
#
_cell.length_a   1.000
_cell.length_b   1.000
_cell.length_c   1.000
_cell.angle_alpha   90.00
_cell.angle_beta   90.00
_cell.angle_gamma   90.00
#
_symmetry.space_group_name_H-M   'P 1'
#
loop_
_entity.id
_entity.type
_entity.pdbx_description
1 polymer ?
#
loop_
_entity_poly.entity_id
_entity_poly.type
_entity_poly.pdbx_seq_one_letter_code
_entity_poly.pdbx_strand_id
1 'polypeptide(L)'
;MVTFCFRPQQIQTVSSFRWLRRNRERGQRELPVRPGTMKRFRRHGHESQRDKHKQDLYQFNKTVEHGFPHQPSALGFSPSLELLAIGTRSGAIKLYGTPGVEFMGLHDENAAVTQVHFLPNQVGMVTLLDDNSLHMWTLRAHNGMSELLEIGRFTLSGPPGAPPSVTRVTAVLAHSSGELLMLGTEGGHVFVVEVPGFRELEENNISVENVQNRIPEDYVGRRNLECVEALHENPLNPRQVLIGYSRGLMVLWDLDRQRPIQHFLCTQQLESVWWMEDGVNILSSHSDGSYCQWTVTGEDPQTEPEKQETPYGAFPCKAISKIIQLPSKQGPPFLIFSGGMPRASYGDRHCISVIHSKFHEALDFTSRIIDFFVIREGENHRGEPSALVVLVEEELVVVDLQSEGWPVIQTPYLVPLHCSAITCSHHVSSIPLKLWERVQAAGAQQNTHYSRKPWPIIGGQNLSPDPPQRDLLLTGHEDGTVRFWDASGVCLYPMYKLSTAGVFLTDADPNDNMNQGSEGEWPPFRKVGCFDPYSDDPRLGIQKIHLCKYSGYLTVAGTAGQILILELNDEAAEQMVEATVVDLLQGQEGFRWKGQARLDVREEPVLFPPGFQPFALVQCQPPAVVTAIALHSEWKLVAFGTSHGFGFYDYHQKNNIMVKCTLNPSDQVAMEGPLSRVKSIKKSLRQSFRRIRRSRVSMRKHHTTNAAKLQEINARLEAEALQEMELAPVQRKIEARSSDDSFTGLVRTLYFADTFVSDSSHSTPSLWAGTNGGAVFAYVLRVPSLERRAEDPVVAHAAKEIQLMHRAPVVGLVVLDGKGIPLPEPLEVAHDLARSPEMHGSHHLLVVSEEQFKLFTLPKVSSKSKLKLTAVDGSRVRRVGVAWFGSRTHEQLESSLVVLTNQGELHVISLPSIKMMVHYPCIRREDVSGIASCVFTKYGQGFYLMSPSEFERFSLSTRWVVEPRCLVEAPLQMRPKNPSSPIHRDQPDGVPTEHRNFKRESEGYGVLQEIQKSLEGDQTTFLENNRKTKPKGNMLSNGD
;
A
#
# COMPACT_ATOMS: atom_id res chain seq x y z
N MET A 1 -33.55 10.88 -44.17
CA MET A 1 -33.57 9.47 -44.64
C MET A 1 -32.55 8.72 -43.77
N VAL A 2 -32.97 8.17 -42.63
CA VAL A 2 -33.53 6.80 -42.43
C VAL A 2 -32.59 5.69 -42.95
N THR A 3 -32.24 4.57 -42.31
CA THR A 3 -32.16 4.03 -40.92
C THR A 3 -31.47 2.64 -41.08
N PHE A 4 -30.78 2.16 -40.04
CA PHE A 4 -30.68 0.76 -39.50
C PHE A 4 -29.22 0.40 -39.12
N CYS A 5 -28.83 0.44 -37.84
CA CYS A 5 -29.05 -0.50 -36.70
C CYS A 5 -28.21 -1.79 -36.75
N PHE A 6 -27.20 -1.86 -35.89
CA PHE A 6 -26.78 -3.08 -35.19
C PHE A 6 -26.37 -2.72 -33.75
N ARG A 7 -27.01 -3.37 -32.76
CA ARG A 7 -26.64 -3.38 -31.33
C ARG A 7 -25.72 -4.59 -31.06
N PRO A 8 -24.85 -4.50 -30.04
CA PRO A 8 -24.58 -5.64 -29.16
C PRO A 8 -24.89 -5.33 -27.69
N GLN A 9 -25.11 -6.41 -26.94
CA GLN A 9 -25.73 -6.50 -25.63
C GLN A 9 -24.81 -6.10 -24.46
N GLN A 10 -25.44 -5.51 -23.44
CA GLN A 10 -24.92 -5.15 -22.13
C GLN A 10 -24.43 -6.37 -21.33
N ILE A 11 -23.28 -6.23 -20.67
CA ILE A 11 -22.87 -7.03 -19.50
C ILE A 11 -22.83 -6.05 -18.33
N GLN A 12 -23.82 -6.15 -17.43
CA GLN A 12 -23.87 -5.36 -16.19
C GLN A 12 -23.12 -6.10 -15.08
N THR A 13 -22.07 -5.45 -14.59
CA THR A 13 -21.47 -5.59 -13.26
C THR A 13 -22.44 -5.03 -12.22
N VAL A 14 -22.63 -5.72 -11.09
CA VAL A 14 -23.51 -5.25 -10.00
C VAL A 14 -22.67 -4.97 -8.75
N SER A 15 -22.57 -3.67 -8.47
CA SER A 15 -22.32 -3.05 -7.19
C SER A 15 -23.53 -3.25 -6.25
N SER A 16 -23.25 -3.40 -4.96
CA SER A 16 -24.24 -3.70 -3.92
C SER A 16 -25.20 -2.54 -3.64
N PHE A 17 -26.49 -2.69 -3.98
CA PHE A 17 -27.58 -1.79 -3.57
C PHE A 17 -28.57 -2.51 -2.64
N ARG A 18 -28.92 -1.91 -1.49
CA ARG A 18 -30.06 -2.29 -0.64
C ARG A 18 -31.26 -1.41 -0.96
N TRP A 19 -32.44 -2.00 -1.19
CA TRP A 19 -33.70 -1.27 -1.43
C TRP A 19 -34.82 -1.68 -0.46
N LEU A 20 -35.55 -0.68 0.05
CA LEU A 20 -36.75 -0.78 0.90
C LEU A 20 -38.01 -1.00 0.04
N ARG A 21 -38.88 -1.96 0.42
CA ARG A 21 -40.12 -2.30 -0.30
C ARG A 21 -41.29 -1.34 0.00
N ARG A 22 -42.07 -1.00 -1.04
CA ARG A 22 -43.50 -0.62 -0.97
C ARG A 22 -44.31 -1.29 -2.09
N ASN A 23 -45.53 -1.72 -1.74
CA ASN A 23 -46.48 -2.58 -2.47
C ASN A 23 -47.22 -1.92 -3.67
N ARG A 24 -47.60 -2.75 -4.67
CA ARG A 24 -48.94 -2.91 -5.33
C ARG A 24 -48.77 -3.73 -6.62
N GLU A 25 -49.28 -4.96 -6.76
CA GLU A 25 -50.65 -5.44 -7.06
C GLU A 25 -50.84 -5.89 -8.53
N ARG A 26 -51.62 -6.98 -8.69
CA ARG A 26 -52.11 -7.69 -9.90
C ARG A 26 -51.08 -8.65 -10.55
N GLY A 27 -51.27 -9.96 -10.67
CA GLY A 27 -52.45 -10.82 -10.51
C GLY A 27 -52.74 -11.52 -11.84
N GLN A 28 -52.36 -12.80 -11.96
CA GLN A 28 -53.17 -13.82 -12.65
C GLN A 28 -52.61 -15.24 -12.38
N ARG A 29 -53.58 -16.13 -12.13
CA ARG A 29 -53.44 -17.52 -11.72
C ARG A 29 -53.35 -18.40 -12.96
N GLU A 30 -52.56 -19.47 -12.89
CA GLU A 30 -52.90 -20.77 -13.49
C GLU A 30 -52.03 -21.89 -12.85
N LEU A 31 -52.69 -22.99 -12.49
CA LEU A 31 -52.19 -24.25 -11.90
C LEU A 31 -53.10 -25.37 -12.46
N PRO A 32 -52.77 -26.67 -12.33
CA PRO A 32 -51.55 -27.37 -12.73
C PRO A 32 -51.87 -28.74 -13.41
N VAL A 33 -50.89 -29.44 -13.98
CA VAL A 33 -51.00 -30.90 -14.21
C VAL A 33 -49.67 -31.60 -13.88
N ARG A 34 -49.72 -32.58 -12.97
CA ARG A 34 -48.64 -33.55 -12.64
C ARG A 34 -48.95 -34.91 -13.28
N PRO A 35 -47.94 -35.74 -13.55
CA PRO A 35 -47.65 -36.89 -12.68
C PRO A 35 -46.13 -36.97 -12.39
N GLY A 36 -45.57 -37.48 -11.30
CA GLY A 36 -45.99 -38.54 -10.40
C GLY A 36 -44.77 -39.44 -10.15
N THR A 37 -43.72 -38.96 -9.47
CA THR A 37 -42.56 -39.76 -9.04
C THR A 37 -42.10 -39.34 -7.64
N MET A 38 -42.03 -40.33 -6.74
CA MET A 38 -41.67 -40.20 -5.33
C MET A 38 -40.35 -39.45 -5.11
N LYS A 39 -40.42 -38.23 -4.58
CA LYS A 39 -39.27 -37.55 -3.96
C LYS A 39 -39.18 -37.97 -2.49
N ARG A 40 -38.09 -38.67 -2.14
CA ARG A 40 -37.59 -38.74 -0.76
C ARG A 40 -37.47 -37.31 -0.22
N PHE A 41 -38.20 -37.00 0.84
CA PHE A 41 -38.02 -35.76 1.61
C PHE A 41 -36.59 -35.73 2.18
N ARG A 42 -35.67 -35.02 1.53
CA ARG A 42 -34.46 -34.50 2.18
C ARG A 42 -34.88 -33.31 3.04
N ARG A 43 -34.50 -33.32 4.33
CA ARG A 43 -34.77 -32.26 5.30
C ARG A 43 -34.14 -30.93 4.82
N HIS A 44 -34.94 -29.98 4.35
CA HIS A 44 -34.49 -28.63 3.96
C HIS A 44 -34.00 -27.75 5.14
N GLY A 45 -34.18 -28.16 6.39
CA GLY A 45 -33.75 -27.37 7.56
C GLY A 45 -32.24 -27.31 7.79
N HIS A 46 -31.49 -28.35 7.41
CA HIS A 46 -30.04 -28.43 7.68
C HIS A 46 -29.18 -27.62 6.69
N GLU A 47 -29.66 -27.43 5.45
CA GLU A 47 -28.97 -26.59 4.45
C GLU A 47 -29.11 -25.11 4.80
N SER A 48 -30.30 -24.66 5.20
CA SER A 48 -30.54 -23.27 5.63
C SER A 48 -29.71 -22.86 6.85
N GLN A 49 -29.50 -23.76 7.83
CA GLN A 49 -28.63 -23.48 8.98
C GLN A 49 -27.15 -23.43 8.62
N ARG A 50 -26.68 -24.27 7.69
CA ARG A 50 -25.29 -24.25 7.22
C ARG A 50 -24.97 -22.99 6.42
N ASP A 51 -25.91 -22.54 5.60
CA ASP A 51 -25.72 -21.32 4.82
C ASP A 51 -25.72 -20.07 5.71
N LYS A 52 -26.52 -20.05 6.78
CA LYS A 52 -26.45 -19.02 7.83
C LYS A 52 -25.09 -19.04 8.54
N HIS A 53 -24.61 -20.20 8.99
CA HIS A 53 -23.29 -20.34 9.63
C HIS A 53 -22.16 -19.82 8.74
N LYS A 54 -22.22 -20.08 7.43
CA LYS A 54 -21.25 -19.53 6.46
C LYS A 54 -21.32 -18.01 6.39
N GLN A 55 -22.51 -17.43 6.33
CA GLN A 55 -22.72 -15.98 6.29
C GLN A 55 -22.28 -15.29 7.60
N ASP A 56 -22.34 -16.00 8.73
CA ASP A 56 -21.91 -15.48 10.01
C ASP A 56 -20.38 -15.41 10.15
N LEU A 57 -19.65 -16.29 9.46
CA LEU A 57 -18.19 -16.38 9.52
C LEU A 57 -17.48 -15.65 8.38
N TYR A 58 -18.01 -15.75 7.16
CA TYR A 58 -17.30 -15.38 5.94
C TYR A 58 -18.01 -14.26 5.19
N GLN A 59 -17.29 -13.19 4.93
CA GLN A 59 -17.74 -12.10 4.07
C GLN A 59 -16.53 -11.49 3.36
N PHE A 60 -16.62 -11.34 2.04
CA PHE A 60 -15.55 -10.73 1.26
C PHE A 60 -15.78 -9.22 1.08
N ASN A 61 -14.77 -8.43 1.44
CA ASN A 61 -14.72 -6.99 1.22
C ASN A 61 -13.28 -6.59 0.87
N LYS A 62 -13.10 -5.82 -0.20
CA LYS A 62 -11.93 -4.95 -0.35
C LYS A 62 -12.20 -3.71 0.50
N THR A 63 -11.28 -3.37 1.39
CA THR A 63 -11.60 -2.43 2.49
C THR A 63 -10.89 -1.09 2.34
N VAL A 64 -9.59 -1.09 2.07
CA VAL A 64 -8.78 0.13 1.99
C VAL A 64 -7.47 -0.11 1.23
N GLU A 65 -6.93 0.93 0.61
CA GLU A 65 -5.65 0.93 -0.09
C GLU A 65 -4.56 1.57 0.80
N HIS A 66 -3.37 0.98 0.83
CA HIS A 66 -2.24 1.42 1.65
C HIS A 66 -1.03 1.69 0.77
N GLY A 67 -0.44 2.89 0.85
CA GLY A 67 0.77 3.25 0.12
C GLY A 67 0.59 4.53 -0.70
N PHE A 68 1.38 4.66 -1.76
CA PHE A 68 1.43 5.86 -2.61
C PHE A 68 0.76 5.64 -3.98
N PRO A 69 -0.23 6.46 -4.39
CA PRO A 69 -0.96 6.34 -5.67
C PRO A 69 -0.06 6.16 -6.88
N HIS A 70 -0.32 5.11 -7.66
CA HIS A 70 0.46 4.86 -8.86
C HIS A 70 0.19 5.91 -9.95
N GLN A 71 1.26 6.49 -10.50
CA GLN A 71 1.22 7.50 -11.56
C GLN A 71 0.28 8.67 -11.20
N PRO A 72 0.60 9.43 -10.15
CA PRO A 72 -0.11 10.65 -9.86
C PRO A 72 0.09 11.65 -11.01
N SER A 73 -0.92 12.46 -11.27
CA SER A 73 -0.95 13.38 -12.41
C SER A 73 -1.49 14.76 -12.08
N ALA A 74 -2.14 14.93 -10.93
CA ALA A 74 -2.61 16.23 -10.46
C ALA A 74 -2.56 16.31 -8.94
N LEU A 75 -2.39 17.54 -8.42
CA LEU A 75 -2.41 17.88 -7.01
C LEU A 75 -3.45 18.97 -6.79
N GLY A 76 -4.17 18.90 -5.67
CA GLY A 76 -5.01 19.99 -5.18
C GLY A 76 -4.95 20.08 -3.67
N PHE A 77 -5.16 21.28 -3.12
CA PHE A 77 -5.25 21.48 -1.69
C PHE A 77 -6.33 22.51 -1.37
N SER A 78 -7.16 22.22 -0.38
CA SER A 78 -8.12 23.18 0.18
C SER A 78 -7.57 23.71 1.49
N PRO A 79 -7.18 24.99 1.59
CA PRO A 79 -6.86 25.60 2.87
C PRO A 79 -8.05 25.52 3.82
N SER A 80 -9.25 25.91 3.37
CA SER A 80 -10.44 25.96 4.23
C SER A 80 -10.91 24.61 4.80
N LEU A 81 -10.64 23.50 4.10
CA LEU A 81 -10.96 22.15 4.59
C LEU A 81 -9.75 21.44 5.17
N GLU A 82 -8.55 21.99 4.95
CA GLU A 82 -7.25 21.37 5.23
C GLU A 82 -7.12 19.95 4.63
N LEU A 83 -7.66 19.77 3.42
CA LEU A 83 -7.66 18.51 2.68
C LEU A 83 -6.73 18.57 1.47
N LEU A 84 -5.95 17.51 1.30
CA LEU A 84 -5.13 17.21 0.14
C LEU A 84 -5.95 16.38 -0.87
N ALA A 85 -5.77 16.63 -2.16
CA ALA A 85 -6.31 15.81 -3.23
C ALA A 85 -5.22 15.40 -4.24
N ILE A 86 -5.25 14.14 -4.66
CA ILE A 86 -4.33 13.57 -5.65
C ILE A 86 -5.15 12.92 -6.76
N GLY A 87 -4.95 13.40 -8.00
CA GLY A 87 -5.45 12.77 -9.21
C GLY A 87 -4.44 11.80 -9.82
N THR A 88 -4.90 10.73 -10.46
CA THR A 88 -4.03 9.75 -11.14
C THR A 88 -4.31 9.66 -12.63
N ARG A 89 -3.36 9.07 -13.38
CA ARG A 89 -3.52 8.78 -14.81
C ARG A 89 -4.63 7.77 -15.12
N SER A 90 -5.07 7.01 -14.13
CA SER A 90 -6.17 6.05 -14.28
C SER A 90 -7.55 6.65 -14.02
N GLY A 91 -7.65 7.97 -13.83
CA GLY A 91 -8.91 8.64 -13.51
C GLY A 91 -9.32 8.51 -12.04
N ALA A 92 -8.43 8.10 -11.13
CA ALA A 92 -8.75 8.09 -9.70
C ALA A 92 -8.53 9.48 -9.10
N ILE A 93 -9.39 9.87 -8.15
CA ILE A 93 -9.24 11.05 -7.31
C ILE A 93 -9.25 10.60 -5.85
N LYS A 94 -8.16 10.87 -5.12
CA LYS A 94 -8.01 10.48 -3.71
C LYS A 94 -7.85 11.73 -2.84
N LEU A 95 -8.63 11.82 -1.75
CA LEU A 95 -8.55 12.93 -0.81
C LEU A 95 -8.00 12.44 0.52
N TYR A 96 -7.19 13.26 1.18
CA TYR A 96 -6.53 12.95 2.44
C TYR A 96 -6.62 14.13 3.42
N GLY A 97 -6.93 13.82 4.69
CA GLY A 97 -7.00 14.77 5.78
C GLY A 97 -6.18 14.31 6.98
N THR A 98 -6.66 14.51 8.21
CA THR A 98 -6.03 13.91 9.38
C THR A 98 -5.98 12.37 9.25
N PRO A 99 -5.00 11.65 9.83
CA PRO A 99 -4.88 10.21 9.63
C PRO A 99 -6.17 9.42 9.94
N GLY A 100 -6.61 8.64 8.94
CA GLY A 100 -7.89 7.91 8.92
C GLY A 100 -9.03 8.64 8.19
N VAL A 101 -8.82 9.90 7.79
CA VAL A 101 -9.69 10.64 6.87
C VAL A 101 -9.15 10.51 5.46
N GLU A 102 -9.77 9.63 4.69
CA GLU A 102 -9.48 9.47 3.27
C GLU A 102 -10.73 9.12 2.47
N PHE A 103 -10.74 9.59 1.22
CA PHE A 103 -11.82 9.32 0.28
C PHE A 103 -11.24 8.95 -1.07
N MET A 104 -11.93 8.09 -1.82
CA MET A 104 -11.55 7.73 -3.18
C MET A 104 -12.77 7.81 -4.10
N GLY A 105 -12.58 8.46 -5.23
CA GLY A 105 -13.49 8.46 -6.37
C GLY A 105 -12.78 7.95 -7.62
N LEU A 106 -13.54 7.41 -8.55
CA LEU A 106 -13.04 7.02 -9.86
C LEU A 106 -13.96 7.64 -10.90
N HIS A 107 -13.39 8.34 -11.88
CA HIS A 107 -14.15 8.83 -13.02
C HIS A 107 -14.60 7.64 -13.88
N ASP A 108 -15.75 7.75 -14.54
CA ASP A 108 -16.24 6.71 -15.45
C ASP A 108 -15.30 6.54 -16.67
N GLU A 109 -14.64 7.62 -17.07
CA GLU A 109 -13.60 7.66 -18.09
C GLU A 109 -12.27 7.15 -17.54
N ASN A 110 -11.61 6.27 -18.29
CA ASN A 110 -10.20 5.93 -18.06
C ASN A 110 -9.29 7.04 -18.65
N ALA A 111 -9.48 8.27 -18.20
CA ALA A 111 -8.75 9.47 -18.63
C ALA A 111 -7.88 9.99 -17.48
N ALA A 112 -6.76 10.64 -17.79
CA ALA A 112 -5.85 11.13 -16.76
C ALA A 112 -6.40 12.41 -16.12
N VAL A 113 -6.40 12.50 -14.79
CA VAL A 113 -6.75 13.75 -14.09
C VAL A 113 -5.58 14.73 -14.24
N THR A 114 -5.82 15.90 -14.83
CA THR A 114 -4.78 16.90 -15.13
C THR A 114 -4.77 18.06 -14.14
N GLN A 115 -5.92 18.44 -13.59
CA GLN A 115 -6.03 19.51 -12.58
C GLN A 115 -7.11 19.19 -11.53
N VAL A 116 -6.91 19.68 -10.31
CA VAL A 116 -7.88 19.57 -9.20
C VAL A 116 -8.02 20.93 -8.52
N HIS A 117 -9.24 21.45 -8.49
CA HIS A 117 -9.56 22.78 -7.95
C HIS A 117 -10.66 22.70 -6.91
N PHE A 118 -10.36 23.05 -5.66
CA PHE A 118 -11.37 23.15 -4.62
C PHE A 118 -12.18 24.44 -4.76
N LEU A 119 -13.49 24.37 -4.52
CA LEU A 119 -14.33 25.55 -4.47
C LEU A 119 -14.12 26.28 -3.13
N PRO A 120 -13.84 27.59 -3.14
CA PRO A 120 -13.62 28.35 -1.91
C PRO A 120 -14.79 28.25 -0.94
N ASN A 121 -14.50 27.97 0.33
CA ASN A 121 -15.48 27.90 1.44
C ASN A 121 -16.62 26.87 1.24
N GLN A 122 -16.42 25.88 0.38
CA GLN A 122 -17.39 24.82 0.10
C GLN A 122 -16.74 23.44 0.24
N VAL A 123 -17.58 22.40 0.36
CA VAL A 123 -17.16 20.98 0.33
C VAL A 123 -17.16 20.40 -1.09
N GLY A 124 -17.09 21.27 -2.09
CA GLY A 124 -17.09 20.94 -3.50
C GLY A 124 -15.72 21.11 -4.13
N MET A 125 -15.43 20.30 -5.14
CA MET A 125 -14.23 20.46 -5.97
C MET A 125 -14.53 20.12 -7.42
N VAL A 126 -13.64 20.55 -8.31
CA VAL A 126 -13.72 20.34 -9.74
C VAL A 126 -12.43 19.70 -10.21
N THR A 127 -12.55 18.63 -10.99
CA THR A 127 -11.41 17.99 -11.67
C THR A 127 -11.50 18.25 -13.18
N LEU A 128 -10.35 18.42 -13.81
CA LEU A 128 -10.19 18.45 -15.27
C LEU A 128 -9.44 17.20 -15.70
N LEU A 129 -9.88 16.55 -16.78
CA LEU A 129 -9.21 15.38 -17.35
C LEU A 129 -8.53 15.72 -18.68
N ASP A 130 -7.65 14.84 -19.15
CA ASP A 130 -6.89 14.99 -20.40
C ASP A 130 -7.77 14.93 -21.68
N ASP A 131 -8.98 14.39 -21.56
CA ASP A 131 -10.03 14.41 -22.59
C ASP A 131 -10.84 15.72 -22.65
N ASN A 132 -10.44 16.73 -21.86
CA ASN A 132 -11.06 18.05 -21.74
C ASN A 132 -12.43 18.06 -21.02
N SER A 133 -12.77 16.99 -20.28
CA SER A 133 -13.98 16.96 -19.45
C SER A 133 -13.73 17.49 -18.03
N LEU A 134 -14.71 18.25 -17.53
CA LEU A 134 -14.76 18.81 -16.19
C LEU A 134 -15.77 18.03 -15.36
N HIS A 135 -15.38 17.64 -14.15
CA HIS A 135 -16.22 16.86 -13.25
C HIS A 135 -16.31 17.54 -11.89
N MET A 136 -17.53 17.65 -11.37
CA MET A 136 -17.79 18.26 -10.08
C MET A 136 -18.02 17.17 -9.03
N TRP A 137 -17.29 17.29 -7.93
CA TRP A 137 -17.33 16.38 -6.80
C TRP A 137 -17.79 17.11 -5.55
N THR A 138 -18.43 16.38 -4.63
CA THR A 138 -18.80 16.91 -3.32
C THR A 138 -18.69 15.84 -2.24
N LEU A 139 -18.34 16.28 -1.02
CA LEU A 139 -18.43 15.44 0.18
C LEU A 139 -19.81 15.60 0.80
N ARG A 140 -20.59 14.53 0.82
CA ARG A 140 -21.94 14.52 1.42
C ARG A 140 -21.95 13.64 2.65
N ALA A 141 -22.48 14.17 3.75
CA ALA A 141 -22.72 13.39 4.95
C ALA A 141 -23.93 12.45 4.74
N HIS A 142 -23.73 11.15 4.99
CA HIS A 142 -24.73 10.11 4.97
C HIS A 142 -24.54 9.20 6.20
N ASN A 143 -25.59 9.04 7.01
CA ASN A 143 -25.54 8.31 8.29
C ASN A 143 -24.40 8.74 9.24
N GLY A 144 -24.05 10.03 9.25
CA GLY A 144 -22.99 10.58 10.11
C GLY A 144 -21.57 10.37 9.60
N MET A 145 -21.38 9.88 8.38
CA MET A 145 -20.09 9.74 7.72
C MET A 145 -20.11 10.51 6.40
N SER A 146 -18.99 11.10 6.00
CA SER A 146 -18.87 11.73 4.67
C SER A 146 -18.62 10.67 3.60
N GLU A 147 -19.19 10.88 2.43
CA GLU A 147 -18.96 10.09 1.23
C GLU A 147 -18.63 11.03 0.07
N LEU A 148 -17.64 10.67 -0.76
CA LEU A 148 -17.28 11.43 -1.95
C LEU A 148 -18.17 11.03 -3.12
N LEU A 149 -18.81 12.02 -3.74
CA LEU A 149 -19.76 11.80 -4.83
C LEU A 149 -19.47 12.72 -6.00
N GLU A 150 -19.48 12.16 -7.21
CA GLU A 150 -19.56 12.94 -8.45
C GLU A 150 -21.00 13.41 -8.65
N ILE A 151 -21.19 14.70 -8.90
CA ILE A 151 -22.51 15.35 -8.99
C ILE A 151 -22.78 16.04 -10.32
N GLY A 152 -21.77 16.18 -11.18
CA GLY A 152 -21.95 16.80 -12.48
C GLY A 152 -20.75 16.60 -13.38
N ARG A 153 -21.01 16.63 -14.68
CA ARG A 153 -20.00 16.57 -15.73
C ARG A 153 -20.29 17.64 -16.78
N PHE A 154 -19.23 18.21 -17.33
CA PHE A 154 -19.30 19.23 -18.36
C PHE A 154 -18.14 19.10 -19.33
N THR A 155 -18.36 19.47 -20.59
CA THR A 155 -17.31 19.55 -21.59
C THR A 155 -17.53 20.84 -22.36
N LEU A 156 -16.49 21.66 -22.41
CA LEU A 156 -16.56 22.94 -23.10
C LEU A 156 -16.59 22.69 -24.62
N SER A 157 -17.70 23.03 -25.25
CA SER A 157 -17.91 22.86 -26.69
C SER A 157 -17.87 24.20 -27.41
N GLY A 158 -17.03 24.31 -28.44
CA GLY A 158 -16.98 25.51 -29.28
C GLY A 158 -18.15 25.60 -30.26
N PRO A 159 -18.25 26.73 -31.00
CA PRO A 159 -19.19 26.88 -32.10
C PRO A 159 -19.07 25.72 -33.10
N PRO A 160 -20.17 25.30 -33.75
CA PRO A 160 -20.13 24.22 -34.73
C PRO A 160 -19.08 24.49 -35.83
N GLY A 161 -18.09 23.60 -35.94
CA GLY A 161 -17.00 23.70 -36.91
C GLY A 161 -15.68 24.28 -36.38
N ALA A 162 -15.64 24.78 -35.13
CA ALA A 162 -14.39 25.14 -34.48
C ALA A 162 -13.53 23.90 -34.20
N PRO A 163 -12.19 23.97 -34.39
CA PRO A 163 -11.32 22.85 -34.05
C PRO A 163 -11.31 22.64 -32.52
N PRO A 164 -11.16 21.39 -32.03
CA PRO A 164 -11.16 21.10 -30.59
C PRO A 164 -10.09 21.85 -29.79
N SER A 165 -8.98 22.21 -30.45
CA SER A 165 -7.91 23.00 -29.83
C SER A 165 -8.34 24.41 -29.44
N VAL A 166 -9.45 24.95 -29.95
CA VAL A 166 -9.92 26.28 -29.52
C VAL A 166 -10.57 26.23 -28.14
N THR A 167 -11.23 25.13 -27.79
CA THR A 167 -11.95 24.98 -26.51
C THR A 167 -11.28 24.03 -25.53
N ARG A 168 -10.03 23.64 -25.82
CA ARG A 168 -9.23 22.88 -24.88
C ARG A 168 -8.83 23.77 -23.71
N VAL A 169 -9.26 23.38 -22.51
CA VAL A 169 -9.02 24.11 -21.28
C VAL A 169 -7.58 23.92 -20.83
N THR A 170 -6.90 25.03 -20.53
CA THR A 170 -5.50 25.08 -20.09
C THR A 170 -5.37 25.63 -18.67
N ALA A 171 -6.21 26.60 -18.32
CA ALA A 171 -6.24 27.20 -17.00
C ALA A 171 -7.66 27.19 -16.43
N VAL A 172 -7.80 26.85 -15.15
CA VAL A 172 -9.08 26.89 -14.43
C VAL A 172 -8.90 27.76 -13.20
N LEU A 173 -9.79 28.74 -13.04
CA LEU A 173 -9.87 29.60 -11.86
C LEU A 173 -11.24 29.40 -11.19
N ALA A 174 -11.21 28.87 -9.97
CA ALA A 174 -12.38 28.87 -9.09
C ALA A 174 -12.50 30.23 -8.40
N HIS A 175 -13.52 31.00 -8.78
CA HIS A 175 -13.72 32.36 -8.28
C HIS A 175 -14.05 32.36 -6.78
N SER A 176 -13.60 33.38 -6.05
CA SER A 176 -13.76 33.51 -4.59
C SER A 176 -15.21 33.53 -4.12
N SER A 177 -16.17 33.84 -5.00
CA SER A 177 -17.61 33.71 -4.71
C SER A 177 -18.05 32.26 -4.46
N GLY A 178 -17.31 31.28 -4.99
CA GLY A 178 -17.69 29.86 -4.97
C GLY A 178 -18.81 29.50 -5.95
N GLU A 179 -19.23 30.43 -6.81
CA GLU A 179 -20.35 30.27 -7.74
C GLU A 179 -19.93 30.24 -9.21
N LEU A 180 -18.69 30.58 -9.51
CA LEU A 180 -18.19 30.73 -10.88
C LEU A 180 -16.85 29.99 -11.08
N LEU A 181 -16.71 29.39 -12.25
CA LEU A 181 -15.44 28.90 -12.80
C LEU A 181 -15.10 29.73 -14.03
N MET A 182 -13.85 30.18 -14.14
CA MET A 182 -13.32 30.77 -15.35
C MET A 182 -12.36 29.79 -16.02
N LEU A 183 -12.60 29.49 -17.29
CA LEU A 183 -11.90 28.46 -18.06
C LEU A 183 -11.11 29.12 -19.19
N GLY A 184 -9.81 29.26 -19.01
CA GLY A 184 -8.88 29.69 -20.04
C GLY A 184 -8.60 28.57 -21.03
N THR A 185 -8.47 28.90 -22.30
CA THR A 185 -8.35 27.92 -23.39
C THR A 185 -7.08 28.07 -24.21
N GLU A 186 -6.70 26.99 -24.91
CA GLU A 186 -5.65 26.98 -25.93
C GLU A 186 -5.94 28.02 -27.04
N GLY A 187 -7.22 28.31 -27.32
CA GLY A 187 -7.64 29.34 -28.29
C GLY A 187 -7.50 30.78 -27.81
N GLY A 188 -7.07 31.02 -26.57
CA GLY A 188 -6.92 32.37 -26.01
C GLY A 188 -8.20 32.97 -25.39
N HIS A 189 -9.31 32.24 -25.40
CA HIS A 189 -10.58 32.69 -24.82
C HIS A 189 -10.68 32.29 -23.35
N VAL A 190 -11.44 33.06 -22.57
CA VAL A 190 -11.82 32.70 -21.19
C VAL A 190 -13.34 32.57 -21.10
N PHE A 191 -13.81 31.36 -20.81
CA PHE A 191 -15.23 31.04 -20.66
C PHE A 191 -15.64 31.11 -19.20
N VAL A 192 -16.84 31.61 -18.91
CA VAL A 192 -17.37 31.72 -17.54
C VAL A 192 -18.49 30.70 -17.35
N VAL A 193 -18.38 29.85 -16.33
CA VAL A 193 -19.32 28.75 -16.06
C VAL A 193 -19.82 28.84 -14.63
N GLU A 194 -21.13 28.79 -14.45
CA GLU A 194 -21.79 28.77 -13.14
C GLU A 194 -21.70 27.39 -12.50
N VAL A 195 -21.40 27.38 -11.19
CA VAL A 195 -21.36 26.18 -10.33
C VAL A 195 -22.17 26.41 -9.04
N PRO A 196 -22.89 25.39 -8.53
CA PRO A 196 -23.06 24.05 -9.10
C PRO A 196 -24.00 24.05 -10.32
N GLY A 197 -23.76 23.13 -11.27
CA GLY A 197 -24.67 22.90 -12.40
C GLY A 197 -24.05 23.04 -13.79
N PHE A 198 -22.83 23.57 -13.89
CA PHE A 198 -22.07 23.70 -15.13
C PHE A 198 -22.86 24.39 -16.26
N ARG A 199 -23.35 25.60 -15.99
CA ARG A 199 -24.04 26.42 -16.99
C ARG A 199 -23.10 27.50 -17.51
N GLU A 200 -22.78 27.46 -18.80
CA GLU A 200 -22.00 28.52 -19.44
C GLU A 200 -22.77 29.85 -19.45
N LEU A 201 -22.07 30.93 -19.10
CA LEU A 201 -22.54 32.31 -19.12
C LEU A 201 -21.94 33.02 -20.33
N GLU A 202 -22.50 32.78 -21.53
CA GLU A 202 -21.96 33.29 -22.79
C GLU A 202 -21.73 34.82 -22.80
N GLU A 203 -22.61 35.58 -22.15
CA GLU A 203 -22.54 37.05 -22.04
C GLU A 203 -21.32 37.54 -21.22
N ASN A 204 -20.76 36.67 -20.39
CA ASN A 204 -19.62 36.96 -19.51
C ASN A 204 -18.29 36.42 -20.07
N ASN A 205 -18.32 35.71 -21.21
CA ASN A 205 -17.12 35.17 -21.83
C ASN A 205 -16.18 36.30 -22.29
N ILE A 206 -14.88 36.13 -22.05
CA ILE A 206 -13.84 37.09 -22.44
C ILE A 206 -13.22 36.59 -23.74
N SER A 207 -13.53 37.26 -24.84
CA SER A 207 -12.96 36.95 -26.15
C SER A 207 -11.59 37.58 -26.34
N VAL A 208 -10.78 36.96 -27.21
CA VAL A 208 -9.49 37.49 -27.67
C VAL A 208 -9.65 38.91 -28.24
N GLU A 209 -10.71 39.15 -29.00
CA GLU A 209 -11.02 40.46 -29.61
C GLU A 209 -11.25 41.54 -28.54
N ASN A 210 -12.00 41.21 -27.48
CA ASN A 210 -12.27 42.14 -26.39
C ASN A 210 -10.99 42.56 -25.66
N VAL A 211 -10.02 41.65 -25.56
CA VAL A 211 -8.72 41.90 -24.94
C VAL A 211 -7.82 42.75 -25.84
N GLN A 212 -7.86 42.55 -27.17
CA GLN A 212 -7.03 43.27 -28.14
C GLN A 212 -7.35 44.77 -28.26
N ASN A 213 -8.57 45.21 -27.92
CA ASN A 213 -9.04 46.59 -28.09
C ASN A 213 -8.18 47.68 -27.41
N ARG A 214 -7.32 47.32 -26.45
CA ARG A 214 -6.47 48.28 -25.70
C ARG A 214 -4.98 47.92 -25.72
N ILE A 215 -4.59 46.99 -26.59
CA ILE A 215 -3.20 46.54 -26.76
C ILE A 215 -2.57 47.31 -27.93
N PRO A 216 -1.28 47.69 -27.88
CA PRO A 216 -0.59 48.35 -28.98
C PRO A 216 -0.74 47.58 -30.31
N GLU A 217 -1.12 48.27 -31.39
CA GLU A 217 -1.33 47.68 -32.72
C GLU A 217 -0.11 46.88 -33.21
N ASP A 218 1.11 47.30 -32.85
CA ASP A 218 2.37 46.63 -33.18
C ASP A 218 2.49 45.21 -32.60
N TYR A 219 1.83 44.93 -31.47
CA TYR A 219 1.82 43.62 -30.83
C TYR A 219 0.74 42.72 -31.44
N VAL A 220 -0.45 43.28 -31.69
CA VAL A 220 -1.63 42.61 -32.24
C VAL A 220 -1.41 42.21 -33.70
N GLY A 221 -0.82 43.09 -34.52
CA GLY A 221 -0.67 42.90 -35.96
C GLY A 221 0.31 41.82 -36.42
N ARG A 222 1.00 41.13 -35.50
CA ARG A 222 2.08 40.16 -35.86
C ARG A 222 1.66 38.68 -35.79
N ARG A 223 0.83 38.24 -34.83
CA ARG A 223 0.31 36.86 -34.63
C ARG A 223 -0.88 36.85 -33.64
N ASN A 224 -1.73 35.81 -33.65
CA ASN A 224 -2.79 35.59 -32.64
C ASN A 224 -2.25 35.63 -31.20
N LEU A 225 -3.10 36.02 -30.25
CA LEU A 225 -2.85 35.75 -28.82
C LEU A 225 -2.85 34.22 -28.66
N GLU A 226 -1.77 33.67 -28.12
CA GLU A 226 -1.58 32.22 -27.96
C GLU A 226 -2.47 31.68 -26.81
N CYS A 227 -2.18 30.48 -26.31
CA CYS A 227 -2.94 29.86 -25.23
C CYS A 227 -2.94 30.70 -23.94
N VAL A 228 -4.05 30.64 -23.20
CA VAL A 228 -4.14 31.19 -21.84
C VAL A 228 -3.37 30.27 -20.91
N GLU A 229 -2.24 30.73 -20.36
CA GLU A 229 -1.39 29.95 -19.46
C GLU A 229 -1.77 30.14 -18.00
N ALA A 230 -2.22 31.34 -17.63
CA ALA A 230 -2.49 31.69 -16.24
C ALA A 230 -3.77 32.51 -16.09
N LEU A 231 -4.56 32.18 -15.06
CA LEU A 231 -5.72 32.94 -14.61
C LEU A 231 -5.61 33.16 -13.10
N HIS A 232 -5.59 34.41 -12.67
CA HIS A 232 -5.54 34.77 -11.26
C HIS A 232 -6.56 35.85 -10.91
N GLU A 233 -7.34 35.63 -9.87
CA GLU A 233 -8.18 36.67 -9.26
C GLU A 233 -7.32 37.65 -8.46
N ASN A 234 -7.67 38.94 -8.48
CA ASN A 234 -7.02 39.93 -7.63
C ASN A 234 -7.31 39.61 -6.14
N PRO A 235 -6.28 39.38 -5.30
CA PRO A 235 -6.46 39.01 -3.89
C PRO A 235 -7.23 40.02 -3.03
N LEU A 236 -7.31 41.28 -3.45
CA LEU A 236 -8.01 42.36 -2.74
C LEU A 236 -9.31 42.81 -3.44
N ASN A 237 -9.52 42.44 -4.71
CA ASN A 237 -10.68 42.87 -5.48
C ASN A 237 -11.18 41.78 -6.43
N PRO A 238 -12.17 40.96 -6.00
CA PRO A 238 -12.72 39.86 -6.80
C PRO A 238 -13.25 40.26 -8.19
N ARG A 239 -13.52 41.55 -8.41
CA ARG A 239 -14.00 42.06 -9.71
C ARG A 239 -12.91 42.21 -10.75
N GLN A 240 -11.66 41.91 -10.39
CA GLN A 240 -10.50 42.00 -11.28
C GLN A 240 -9.82 40.65 -11.42
N VAL A 241 -9.48 40.31 -12.65
CA VAL A 241 -8.82 39.05 -13.00
C VAL A 241 -7.64 39.34 -13.91
N LEU A 242 -6.53 38.67 -13.67
CA LEU A 242 -5.34 38.72 -14.50
C LEU A 242 -5.34 37.52 -15.46
N ILE A 243 -5.17 37.81 -16.75
CA ILE A 243 -5.13 36.81 -17.82
C ILE A 243 -3.72 36.83 -18.42
N GLY A 244 -2.99 35.73 -18.27
CA GLY A 244 -1.66 35.54 -18.83
C GLY A 244 -1.69 34.65 -20.07
N TYR A 245 -1.08 35.12 -21.16
CA TYR A 245 -0.97 34.41 -22.43
C TYR A 245 0.46 33.91 -22.65
N SER A 246 0.60 32.75 -23.31
CA SER A 246 1.89 32.08 -23.54
C SER A 246 2.94 32.99 -24.16
N ARG A 247 2.56 33.86 -25.09
CA ARG A 247 3.46 34.82 -25.75
C ARG A 247 4.02 35.94 -24.84
N GLY A 248 3.73 35.92 -23.53
CA GLY A 248 4.26 36.88 -22.57
C GLY A 248 3.38 38.12 -22.33
N LEU A 249 2.19 38.18 -22.95
CA LEU A 249 1.20 39.20 -22.63
C LEU A 249 0.47 38.84 -21.34
N MET A 250 0.35 39.78 -20.41
CA MET A 250 -0.58 39.66 -19.28
C MET A 250 -1.52 40.86 -19.28
N VAL A 251 -2.80 40.62 -19.01
CA VAL A 251 -3.84 41.66 -19.04
C VAL A 251 -4.64 41.63 -17.75
N LEU A 252 -4.72 42.78 -17.10
CA LEU A 252 -5.64 43.01 -15.99
C LEU A 252 -7.02 43.35 -16.55
N TRP A 253 -8.01 42.53 -16.22
CA TRP A 253 -9.37 42.61 -16.73
C TRP A 253 -10.37 43.04 -15.65
N ASP A 254 -11.27 43.95 -15.99
CA ASP A 254 -12.41 44.35 -15.14
C ASP A 254 -13.65 43.51 -15.51
N LEU A 255 -14.13 42.68 -14.57
CA LEU A 255 -15.29 41.80 -14.80
C LEU A 255 -16.61 42.58 -14.94
N ASP A 256 -16.77 43.68 -14.21
CA ASP A 256 -18.02 44.47 -14.23
C ASP A 256 -18.11 45.32 -15.50
N ARG A 257 -17.00 45.96 -15.88
CA ARG A 257 -16.92 46.85 -17.05
C ARG A 257 -16.61 46.11 -18.35
N GLN A 258 -16.29 44.81 -18.26
CA GLN A 258 -15.89 43.95 -19.38
C GLN A 258 -14.83 44.60 -20.29
N ARG A 259 -13.76 45.13 -19.69
CA ARG A 259 -12.69 45.79 -20.44
C ARG A 259 -11.31 45.61 -19.79
N PRO A 260 -10.23 45.67 -20.58
CA PRO A 260 -8.87 45.65 -20.05
C PRO A 260 -8.56 46.97 -19.30
N ILE A 261 -7.97 46.85 -18.11
CA ILE A 261 -7.55 47.98 -17.25
C ILE A 261 -6.11 48.38 -17.57
N GLN A 262 -5.20 47.40 -17.57
CA GLN A 262 -3.75 47.56 -17.73
C GLN A 262 -3.19 46.32 -18.44
N HIS A 263 -2.10 46.48 -19.19
CA HIS A 263 -1.41 45.38 -19.85
C HIS A 263 0.10 45.38 -19.54
N PHE A 264 0.69 44.18 -19.51
CA PHE A 264 2.10 43.93 -19.25
C PHE A 264 2.66 43.10 -20.41
N LEU A 265 3.81 43.52 -20.95
CA LEU A 265 4.41 42.88 -22.12
C LEU A 265 5.79 42.33 -21.77
N CYS A 266 5.90 41.00 -21.72
CA CYS A 266 7.20 40.31 -21.63
C CYS A 266 7.68 39.86 -23.01
N THR A 267 9.00 39.77 -23.18
CA THR A 267 9.63 39.26 -24.41
C THR A 267 9.78 37.73 -24.42
N GLN A 268 9.74 37.09 -23.25
CA GLN A 268 9.88 35.65 -23.08
C GLN A 268 8.51 34.97 -22.94
N GLN A 269 8.45 33.69 -23.31
CA GLN A 269 7.23 32.90 -23.16
C GLN A 269 6.87 32.77 -21.67
N LEU A 270 5.59 32.98 -21.34
CA LEU A 270 5.06 32.92 -19.99
C LEU A 270 4.78 31.47 -19.58
N GLU A 271 5.15 31.11 -18.34
CA GLU A 271 4.94 29.77 -17.79
C GLU A 271 4.02 29.79 -16.57
N SER A 272 4.22 30.74 -15.65
CA SER A 272 3.40 30.88 -14.44
C SER A 272 3.32 32.33 -14.01
N VAL A 273 2.25 32.66 -13.28
CA VAL A 273 2.05 33.98 -12.67
C VAL A 273 1.68 33.80 -11.20
N TRP A 274 2.12 34.73 -10.35
CA TRP A 274 1.73 34.80 -8.96
C TRP A 274 1.38 36.25 -8.59
N TRP A 275 0.12 36.48 -8.23
CA TRP A 275 -0.31 37.79 -7.75
C TRP A 275 -0.11 37.89 -6.25
N MET A 276 0.69 38.87 -5.82
CA MET A 276 1.01 39.05 -4.40
C MET A 276 -0.23 39.50 -3.61
N GLU A 277 -0.24 39.16 -2.31
CA GLU A 277 -1.38 39.44 -1.41
C GLU A 277 -1.64 40.94 -1.20
N ASP A 278 -0.67 41.79 -1.54
CA ASP A 278 -0.83 43.25 -1.55
C ASP A 278 -1.73 43.75 -2.67
N GLY A 279 -2.06 42.90 -3.66
CA GLY A 279 -2.85 43.24 -4.85
C GLY A 279 -2.13 44.19 -5.83
N VAL A 280 -0.91 44.63 -5.50
CA VAL A 280 -0.15 45.64 -6.24
C VAL A 280 0.96 44.98 -7.06
N ASN A 281 1.59 43.92 -6.57
CA ASN A 281 2.73 43.32 -7.25
C ASN A 281 2.36 41.98 -7.92
N ILE A 282 2.90 41.74 -9.11
CA ILE A 282 2.75 40.51 -9.87
C ILE A 282 4.14 39.94 -10.15
N LEU A 283 4.28 38.63 -9.99
CA LEU A 283 5.49 37.89 -10.34
C LEU A 283 5.18 36.95 -11.51
N SER A 284 5.94 37.02 -12.59
CA SER A 284 5.82 36.12 -13.75
C SER A 284 7.07 35.29 -13.93
N SER A 285 6.94 34.03 -14.31
CA SER A 285 8.07 33.16 -14.66
C SER A 285 8.02 32.73 -16.13
N HIS A 286 9.20 32.41 -16.68
CA HIS A 286 9.39 32.31 -18.12
C HIS A 286 10.17 31.07 -18.57
N SER A 287 10.04 30.75 -19.87
CA SER A 287 10.63 29.57 -20.51
C SER A 287 12.17 29.55 -20.54
N ASP A 288 12.79 30.72 -20.44
CA ASP A 288 14.25 30.90 -20.43
C ASP A 288 14.88 30.69 -19.05
N GLY A 289 14.05 30.45 -18.02
CA GLY A 289 14.47 30.29 -16.64
C GLY A 289 14.60 31.59 -15.87
N SER A 290 14.02 32.68 -16.38
CA SER A 290 13.92 33.96 -15.67
C SER A 290 12.57 34.15 -14.98
N TYR A 291 12.51 35.08 -14.03
CA TYR A 291 11.28 35.66 -13.53
C TYR A 291 11.33 37.19 -13.49
N CYS A 292 10.16 37.81 -13.58
CA CYS A 292 9.98 39.25 -13.65
C CYS A 292 8.97 39.74 -12.60
N GLN A 293 9.24 40.89 -11.98
CA GLN A 293 8.30 41.58 -11.09
C GLN A 293 7.65 42.78 -11.80
N TRP A 294 6.34 42.94 -11.61
CA TRP A 294 5.50 43.96 -12.24
C TRP A 294 4.61 44.65 -11.20
N THR A 295 4.18 45.88 -11.49
CA THR A 295 3.36 46.68 -10.58
C THR A 295 2.03 47.07 -11.22
N VAL A 296 0.96 46.79 -10.50
CA VAL A 296 -0.41 47.14 -10.86
C VAL A 296 -0.66 48.59 -10.44
N THR A 297 -0.60 49.49 -11.40
CA THR A 297 -0.84 50.93 -11.19
C THR A 297 -2.26 51.34 -11.59
N GLY A 298 -2.92 50.56 -12.45
CA GLY A 298 -4.22 50.89 -13.03
C GLY A 298 -4.15 51.90 -14.19
N GLU A 299 -2.94 52.22 -14.67
CA GLU A 299 -2.68 53.13 -15.80
C GLU A 299 -1.84 52.42 -16.90
N ASP A 300 -1.99 52.82 -18.17
CA ASP A 300 -1.26 52.26 -19.32
C ASP A 300 0.03 53.05 -19.64
N PRO A 301 1.12 52.45 -20.18
CA PRO A 301 1.54 51.03 -20.17
C PRO A 301 2.85 50.78 -19.38
N GLN A 302 2.99 49.58 -18.81
CA GLN A 302 4.28 49.10 -18.25
C GLN A 302 4.94 48.13 -19.25
N THR A 303 5.92 48.62 -20.01
CA THR A 303 6.64 47.85 -21.05
C THR A 303 7.90 47.16 -20.55
N GLU A 304 8.41 47.55 -19.39
CA GLU A 304 9.59 46.95 -18.76
C GLU A 304 9.24 46.49 -17.33
N PRO A 305 9.71 45.30 -16.92
CA PRO A 305 9.52 44.83 -15.55
C PRO A 305 10.33 45.68 -14.58
N GLU A 306 9.88 45.81 -13.33
CA GLU A 306 10.65 46.50 -12.29
C GLU A 306 11.94 45.76 -11.96
N LYS A 307 11.88 44.43 -12.06
CA LYS A 307 13.00 43.53 -11.78
C LYS A 307 12.92 42.33 -12.69
N GLN A 308 14.06 41.91 -13.25
CA GLN A 308 14.22 40.67 -13.99
C GLN A 308 15.43 39.92 -13.46
N GLU A 309 15.26 38.65 -13.11
CA GLU A 309 16.34 37.82 -12.57
C GLU A 309 16.37 36.44 -13.21
N THR A 310 17.59 35.94 -13.44
CA THR A 310 17.90 34.56 -13.83
C THR A 310 18.66 33.89 -12.68
N PRO A 311 17.98 33.14 -11.79
CA PRO A 311 18.54 32.74 -10.49
C PRO A 311 19.85 31.96 -10.58
N TYR A 312 20.04 31.16 -11.63
CA TYR A 312 21.18 30.26 -11.78
C TYR A 312 22.21 30.73 -12.82
N GLY A 313 22.21 32.02 -13.12
CA GLY A 313 23.23 32.69 -13.92
C GLY A 313 22.86 32.89 -15.38
N ALA A 314 23.84 33.36 -16.16
CA ALA A 314 23.64 33.80 -17.54
C ALA A 314 23.62 32.67 -18.58
N PHE A 315 23.83 31.42 -18.16
CA PHE A 315 23.75 30.28 -19.07
C PHE A 315 22.29 29.95 -19.42
N PRO A 316 22.03 29.37 -20.60
CA PRO A 316 20.68 28.96 -20.97
C PRO A 316 20.08 27.99 -19.95
N CYS A 317 18.99 28.40 -19.31
CA CYS A 317 18.31 27.62 -18.29
C CYS A 317 17.09 26.88 -18.88
N LYS A 318 16.54 25.96 -18.10
CA LYS A 318 15.20 25.41 -18.29
C LYS A 318 14.16 26.39 -17.75
N ALA A 319 12.93 26.28 -18.24
CA ALA A 319 11.79 27.06 -17.79
C ALA A 319 11.64 27.02 -16.26
N ILE A 320 11.17 28.13 -15.69
CA ILE A 320 10.58 28.13 -14.36
C ILE A 320 9.08 27.90 -14.52
N SER A 321 8.63 26.68 -14.27
CA SER A 321 7.26 26.22 -14.59
C SER A 321 6.21 26.67 -13.59
N LYS A 322 6.61 26.97 -12.35
CA LYS A 322 5.73 27.49 -11.29
C LYS A 322 6.54 28.35 -10.35
N ILE A 323 5.99 29.50 -9.95
CA ILE A 323 6.62 30.45 -9.03
C ILE A 323 5.61 30.95 -8.01
N ILE A 324 6.03 31.10 -6.76
CA ILE A 324 5.21 31.56 -5.63
C ILE A 324 6.07 32.49 -4.76
N GLN A 325 5.51 33.63 -4.34
CA GLN A 325 6.12 34.49 -3.33
C GLN A 325 5.16 34.72 -2.16
N LEU A 326 5.61 34.41 -0.94
CA LEU A 326 4.81 34.50 0.27
C LEU A 326 5.43 35.47 1.28
N PRO A 327 4.64 36.38 1.89
CA PRO A 327 5.17 37.29 2.87
C PRO A 327 5.59 36.54 4.14
N SER A 328 6.66 37.05 4.77
CA SER A 328 7.19 36.59 6.06
C SER A 328 7.02 37.70 7.08
N LYS A 329 6.70 37.38 8.35
CA LYS A 329 6.57 38.38 9.42
C LYS A 329 7.95 38.82 9.93
N GLN A 330 8.94 37.92 9.85
CA GLN A 330 10.25 38.09 10.48
C GLN A 330 11.38 38.47 9.52
N GLY A 331 11.10 38.65 8.22
CA GLY A 331 12.14 38.88 7.22
C GLY A 331 11.63 39.14 5.80
N PRO A 332 12.50 39.06 4.78
CA PRO A 332 12.09 39.13 3.38
C PRO A 332 11.12 37.99 3.05
N PRO A 333 10.31 38.13 1.98
CA PRO A 333 9.36 37.09 1.59
C PRO A 333 10.07 35.79 1.19
N PHE A 334 9.38 34.66 1.35
CA PHE A 334 9.78 33.39 0.77
C PHE A 334 9.54 33.44 -0.73
N LEU A 335 10.56 33.11 -1.52
CA LEU A 335 10.46 32.91 -2.95
C LEU A 335 10.68 31.43 -3.26
N ILE A 336 9.67 30.79 -3.86
CA ILE A 336 9.68 29.35 -4.14
C ILE A 336 9.35 29.14 -5.61
N PHE A 337 10.18 28.39 -6.33
CA PHE A 337 9.95 28.11 -7.74
C PHE A 337 10.44 26.74 -8.17
N SER A 338 9.79 26.15 -9.18
CA SER A 338 10.22 24.88 -9.79
C SER A 338 10.96 25.14 -11.11
N GLY A 339 12.07 24.44 -11.32
CA GLY A 339 12.87 24.55 -12.55
C GLY A 339 13.96 25.61 -12.49
N GLY A 340 14.22 26.29 -13.61
CA GLY A 340 15.30 27.28 -13.73
C GLY A 340 16.71 26.69 -13.88
N MET A 341 16.86 25.37 -13.93
CA MET A 341 18.18 24.70 -13.95
C MET A 341 18.99 24.99 -15.23
N PRO A 342 20.31 25.20 -15.16
CA PRO A 342 21.18 25.29 -16.32
C PRO A 342 21.04 24.07 -17.24
N ARG A 343 20.61 24.28 -18.48
CA ARG A 343 20.16 23.21 -19.38
C ARG A 343 21.25 22.19 -19.72
N ALA A 344 22.49 22.65 -19.85
CA ALA A 344 23.63 21.81 -20.26
C ALA A 344 24.11 20.87 -19.15
N SER A 345 24.12 21.34 -17.91
CA SER A 345 24.71 20.60 -16.78
C SER A 345 23.69 19.87 -15.93
N TYR A 346 22.48 20.42 -15.79
CA TYR A 346 21.47 19.97 -14.81
C TYR A 346 20.07 19.88 -15.41
N GLY A 347 19.98 19.72 -16.73
CA GLY A 347 18.68 19.63 -17.41
C GLY A 347 17.85 18.42 -16.98
N ASP A 348 18.46 17.34 -16.54
CA ASP A 348 17.80 16.13 -16.07
C ASP A 348 17.31 16.20 -14.62
N ARG A 349 17.73 17.21 -13.85
CA ARG A 349 17.35 17.38 -12.44
C ARG A 349 15.90 17.85 -12.28
N HIS A 350 15.28 17.42 -11.20
CA HIS A 350 13.92 17.81 -10.83
C HIS A 350 13.99 18.62 -9.54
N CYS A 351 13.95 19.94 -9.64
CA CYS A 351 14.22 20.81 -8.50
C CYS A 351 13.09 21.79 -8.17
N ILE A 352 12.93 22.03 -6.86
CA ILE A 352 12.21 23.18 -6.31
C ILE A 352 13.20 23.99 -5.48
N SER A 353 13.31 25.27 -5.82
CA SER A 353 14.19 26.21 -5.17
C SER A 353 13.42 26.98 -4.12
N VAL A 354 13.95 27.06 -2.90
CA VAL A 354 13.41 27.86 -1.79
C VAL A 354 14.44 28.90 -1.40
N ILE A 355 14.05 30.17 -1.50
CA ILE A 355 14.88 31.33 -1.15
C ILE A 355 14.18 32.09 -0.02
N HIS A 356 14.87 32.25 1.11
CA HIS A 356 14.40 33.06 2.23
C HIS A 356 15.58 33.61 3.03
N SER A 357 15.63 34.94 3.19
CA SER A 357 16.72 35.64 3.86
C SER A 357 18.08 35.34 3.22
N LYS A 358 18.98 34.63 3.92
CA LYS A 358 20.31 34.23 3.42
C LYS A 358 20.35 32.80 2.88
N PHE A 359 19.23 32.06 3.01
CA PHE A 359 19.16 30.65 2.65
C PHE A 359 18.60 30.51 1.24
N HIS A 360 19.30 29.74 0.42
CA HIS A 360 18.89 29.33 -0.92
C HIS A 360 19.20 27.84 -1.03
N GLU A 361 18.16 27.01 -1.10
CA GLU A 361 18.32 25.57 -1.35
C GLU A 361 17.56 25.18 -2.62
N ALA A 362 18.19 24.38 -3.47
CA ALA A 362 17.56 23.70 -4.59
C ALA A 362 17.27 22.24 -4.19
N LEU A 363 16.05 22.00 -3.71
CA LEU A 363 15.59 20.67 -3.31
C LEU A 363 15.49 19.77 -4.55
N ASP A 364 16.31 18.73 -4.62
CA ASP A 364 16.43 17.82 -5.76
C ASP A 364 15.72 16.50 -5.48
N PHE A 365 14.83 16.12 -6.40
CA PHE A 365 14.00 14.93 -6.31
C PHE A 365 14.42 13.88 -7.34
N THR A 366 14.28 12.61 -7.00
CA THR A 366 14.66 11.48 -7.88
C THR A 366 13.62 11.18 -8.96
N SER A 367 12.45 11.80 -8.89
CA SER A 367 11.36 11.63 -9.86
C SER A 367 10.74 12.98 -10.24
N ARG A 368 9.98 12.99 -11.33
CA ARG A 368 9.42 14.23 -11.91
C ARG A 368 8.47 14.90 -10.93
N ILE A 369 8.61 16.21 -10.75
CA ILE A 369 7.65 17.01 -9.99
C ILE A 369 6.32 17.05 -10.76
N ILE A 370 5.23 16.71 -10.06
CA ILE A 370 3.86 16.84 -10.58
C ILE A 370 3.34 18.23 -10.26
N ASP A 371 3.32 18.60 -8.97
CA ASP A 371 3.00 19.96 -8.52
C ASP A 371 3.40 20.14 -7.03
N PHE A 372 3.33 21.37 -6.53
CA PHE A 372 3.54 21.70 -5.12
C PHE A 372 2.65 22.84 -4.62
N PHE A 373 2.45 22.91 -3.30
CA PHE A 373 1.82 24.05 -2.62
C PHE A 373 2.46 24.29 -1.26
N VAL A 374 2.11 25.41 -0.63
CA VAL A 374 2.65 25.81 0.68
C VAL A 374 1.51 25.97 1.68
N ILE A 375 1.64 25.32 2.84
CA ILE A 375 0.74 25.47 3.97
C ILE A 375 1.25 26.61 4.84
N ARG A 376 0.34 27.51 5.24
CA ARG A 376 0.62 28.67 6.10
C ARG A 376 -0.13 28.57 7.41
N GLU A 377 0.45 29.13 8.45
CA GLU A 377 -0.13 29.11 9.80
C GLU A 377 -1.39 29.96 9.95
N GLY A 378 -2.18 29.62 10.98
CA GLY A 378 -3.35 30.37 11.45
C GLY A 378 -4.65 29.98 10.73
N GLU A 379 -5.78 30.27 11.39
CA GLU A 379 -7.13 29.89 10.93
C GLU A 379 -7.51 30.40 9.52
N ASN A 380 -6.82 31.43 9.02
CA ASN A 380 -7.06 32.00 7.69
C ASN A 380 -5.99 31.61 6.66
N HIS A 381 -4.99 30.80 7.01
CA HIS A 381 -3.84 30.46 6.16
C HIS A 381 -3.11 31.67 5.56
N ARG A 382 -3.11 32.79 6.29
CA ARG A 382 -2.38 34.04 5.95
C ARG A 382 -1.18 34.29 6.86
N GLY A 383 -0.86 33.34 7.74
CA GLY A 383 0.30 33.42 8.62
C GLY A 383 1.63 33.17 7.90
N GLU A 384 2.65 32.83 8.68
CA GLU A 384 3.95 32.45 8.13
C GLU A 384 3.86 31.13 7.33
N PRO A 385 4.65 30.97 6.27
CA PRO A 385 4.87 29.67 5.62
C PRO A 385 5.33 28.62 6.64
N SER A 386 4.58 27.53 6.75
CA SER A 386 4.83 26.47 7.74
C SER A 386 5.42 25.22 7.10
N ALA A 387 4.86 24.78 5.97
CA ALA A 387 5.31 23.56 5.28
C ALA A 387 5.18 23.69 3.77
N LEU A 388 6.19 23.19 3.04
CA LEU A 388 6.16 23.00 1.58
C LEU A 388 5.77 21.55 1.29
N VAL A 389 4.66 21.35 0.57
CA VAL A 389 4.17 20.01 0.18
C VAL A 389 4.43 19.82 -1.30
N VAL A 390 5.17 18.78 -1.65
CA VAL A 390 5.60 18.48 -3.01
C VAL A 390 5.13 17.08 -3.39
N LEU A 391 4.33 16.99 -4.45
CA LEU A 391 3.98 15.73 -5.08
C LEU A 391 4.92 15.49 -6.25
N VAL A 392 5.69 14.41 -6.17
CA VAL A 392 6.49 13.90 -7.29
C VAL A 392 5.90 12.59 -7.80
N GLU A 393 6.36 12.11 -8.96
CA GLU A 393 5.78 10.94 -9.63
C GLU A 393 5.82 9.67 -8.78
N GLU A 394 6.77 9.57 -7.83
CA GLU A 394 7.01 8.35 -7.04
C GLU A 394 6.84 8.52 -5.52
N GLU A 395 6.66 9.74 -5.00
CA GLU A 395 6.47 9.98 -3.56
C GLU A 395 5.84 11.35 -3.23
N LEU A 396 5.41 11.52 -1.97
CA LEU A 396 5.00 12.80 -1.39
C LEU A 396 6.07 13.26 -0.40
N VAL A 397 6.62 14.46 -0.61
CA VAL A 397 7.62 15.06 0.29
C VAL A 397 7.03 16.30 0.94
N VAL A 398 7.14 16.39 2.26
CA VAL A 398 6.71 17.56 3.03
C VAL A 398 7.91 18.13 3.77
N VAL A 399 8.21 19.40 3.57
CA VAL A 399 9.38 20.08 4.14
C VAL A 399 8.91 21.13 5.15
N ASP A 400 9.48 21.11 6.35
CA ASP A 400 9.23 22.11 7.39
C ASP A 400 9.98 23.41 7.08
N LEU A 401 9.26 24.49 6.82
CA LEU A 401 9.86 25.78 6.45
C LEU A 401 10.25 26.66 7.65
N GLN A 402 9.89 26.27 8.88
CA GLN A 402 10.15 27.06 10.09
C GLN A 402 11.33 26.56 10.90
N SER A 403 11.58 25.25 10.90
CA SER A 403 12.76 24.69 11.56
C SER A 403 14.02 24.97 10.74
N GLU A 404 15.13 25.24 11.42
CA GLU A 404 16.42 25.46 10.78
C GLU A 404 16.86 24.24 9.96
N GLY A 405 17.43 24.48 8.78
CA GLY A 405 17.85 23.42 7.86
C GLY A 405 16.70 22.70 7.16
N TRP A 406 15.47 23.23 7.23
CA TRP A 406 14.29 22.73 6.51
C TRP A 406 14.16 21.19 6.47
N PRO A 407 14.01 20.53 7.63
CA PRO A 407 13.90 19.07 7.68
C PRO A 407 12.58 18.58 7.09
N VAL A 408 12.59 17.35 6.58
CA VAL A 408 11.39 16.69 6.05
C VAL A 408 10.45 16.32 7.21
N ILE A 409 9.14 16.49 7.05
CA ILE A 409 8.11 15.98 7.96
C ILE A 409 7.74 14.57 7.51
N GLN A 410 7.79 13.60 8.44
CA GLN A 410 7.44 12.22 8.13
C GLN A 410 5.96 12.10 7.78
N THR A 411 5.65 11.43 6.66
CA THR A 411 4.27 11.25 6.20
C THR A 411 3.57 10.13 7.00
N PRO A 412 2.36 10.37 7.57
CA PRO A 412 1.60 9.35 8.30
C PRO A 412 0.92 8.33 7.38
N TYR A 413 0.66 8.71 6.14
CA TYR A 413 0.08 7.93 5.06
C TYR A 413 0.78 8.33 3.75
N LEU A 414 0.37 7.77 2.59
CA LEU A 414 1.02 8.07 1.30
C LEU A 414 2.53 7.76 1.29
N VAL A 415 2.96 6.78 2.09
CA VAL A 415 4.37 6.41 2.17
C VAL A 415 4.75 5.63 0.90
N PRO A 416 5.88 5.96 0.24
CA PRO A 416 6.35 5.25 -0.94
C PRO A 416 6.88 3.86 -0.56
N LEU A 417 6.00 2.87 -0.56
CA LEU A 417 6.34 1.49 -0.21
C LEU A 417 7.40 0.90 -1.15
N HIS A 418 7.53 1.45 -2.35
CA HIS A 418 8.47 1.05 -3.39
C HIS A 418 9.72 1.92 -3.46
N CYS A 419 10.04 2.69 -2.41
CA CYS A 419 11.31 3.44 -2.32
C CYS A 419 12.54 2.57 -2.63
N SER A 420 12.46 1.27 -2.33
CA SER A 420 13.16 0.22 -3.05
C SER A 420 12.14 -0.86 -3.44
N ALA A 421 12.37 -1.57 -4.55
CA ALA A 421 11.40 -2.53 -5.08
C ALA A 421 11.07 -3.64 -4.07
N ILE A 422 9.78 -3.87 -3.81
CA ILE A 422 9.31 -4.90 -2.88
C ILE A 422 9.53 -6.29 -3.49
N THR A 423 10.22 -7.15 -2.75
CA THR A 423 10.60 -8.50 -3.17
C THR A 423 9.82 -9.59 -2.41
N CYS A 424 9.45 -9.35 -1.16
CA CYS A 424 8.59 -10.23 -0.38
C CYS A 424 7.84 -9.49 0.74
N SER A 425 6.82 -10.15 1.31
CA SER A 425 6.07 -9.63 2.46
C SER A 425 5.75 -10.73 3.48
N HIS A 426 5.69 -10.35 4.76
CA HIS A 426 5.37 -11.21 5.89
C HIS A 426 4.48 -10.46 6.88
N HIS A 427 3.33 -11.04 7.23
CA HIS A 427 2.38 -10.44 8.16
C HIS A 427 2.40 -11.18 9.50
N VAL A 428 2.37 -10.45 10.61
CA VAL A 428 2.33 -11.00 11.96
C VAL A 428 1.20 -10.34 12.74
N SER A 429 0.23 -11.13 13.18
CA SER A 429 -0.94 -10.62 13.92
C SER A 429 -0.78 -10.68 15.44
N SER A 430 -1.46 -9.78 16.13
CA SER A 430 -1.56 -9.71 17.60
C SER A 430 -0.18 -9.61 18.27
N ILE A 431 0.54 -8.54 17.98
CA ILE A 431 1.88 -8.28 18.52
C ILE A 431 1.81 -7.97 20.03
N PRO A 432 2.63 -8.66 20.87
CA PRO A 432 2.76 -8.32 22.28
C PRO A 432 3.19 -6.86 22.47
N LEU A 433 2.58 -6.17 23.44
CA LEU A 433 2.81 -4.73 23.67
C LEU A 433 4.30 -4.42 23.89
N LYS A 434 4.99 -5.25 24.68
CA LYS A 434 6.43 -5.09 24.92
C LYS A 434 7.27 -5.13 23.62
N LEU A 435 6.95 -6.02 22.68
CA LEU A 435 7.67 -6.07 21.41
C LEU A 435 7.34 -4.84 20.56
N TRP A 436 6.07 -4.45 20.53
CA TRP A 436 5.59 -3.28 19.81
C TRP A 436 6.32 -2.00 20.21
N GLU A 437 6.36 -1.71 21.52
CA GLU A 437 7.00 -0.51 22.06
C GLU A 437 8.51 -0.48 21.78
N ARG A 438 9.19 -1.62 21.86
CA ARG A 438 10.63 -1.72 21.56
C ARG A 438 10.93 -1.45 20.08
N VAL A 439 10.13 -1.98 19.16
CA VAL A 439 10.27 -1.70 17.72
C VAL A 439 10.01 -0.22 17.44
N GLN A 440 8.98 0.36 18.05
CA GLN A 440 8.67 1.78 17.91
C GLN A 440 9.79 2.67 18.48
N ALA A 441 10.36 2.31 19.63
CA ALA A 441 11.47 3.03 20.25
C ALA A 441 12.73 3.01 19.38
N ALA A 442 13.10 1.85 18.83
CA ALA A 442 14.22 1.73 17.89
C ALA A 442 14.00 2.59 16.64
N GLY A 443 12.79 2.60 16.09
CA GLY A 443 12.42 3.45 14.95
C GLY A 443 12.52 4.95 15.25
N ALA A 444 12.05 5.40 16.41
CA ALA A 444 12.14 6.79 16.83
C ALA A 444 13.59 7.28 16.92
N GLN A 445 14.52 6.41 17.31
CA GLN A 445 15.96 6.74 17.36
C GLN A 445 16.58 6.83 15.96
N GLN A 446 16.09 6.07 14.98
CA GLN A 446 16.54 6.14 13.58
C GLN A 446 16.04 7.42 12.86
N ASN A 447 14.89 7.95 13.26
CA ASN A 447 14.17 9.01 12.55
C ASN A 447 14.45 10.43 13.10
N THR A 448 15.54 10.63 13.84
CA THR A 448 15.88 11.91 14.48
C THR A 448 16.18 13.06 13.50
N HIS A 449 16.43 12.74 12.23
CA HIS A 449 16.66 13.70 11.14
C HIS A 449 15.36 14.30 10.56
N TYR A 450 14.20 13.69 10.83
CA TYR A 450 12.90 14.27 10.45
C TYR A 450 12.51 15.41 11.40
N SER A 451 11.65 16.30 10.90
CA SER A 451 11.05 17.36 11.71
C SER A 451 10.20 16.77 12.84
N ARG A 452 10.20 17.46 13.99
CA ARG A 452 9.34 17.15 15.14
C ARG A 452 7.97 17.81 15.04
N LYS A 453 7.70 18.59 13.99
CA LYS A 453 6.39 19.19 13.79
C LYS A 453 5.30 18.13 13.61
N PRO A 454 4.08 18.40 14.09
CA PRO A 454 2.94 17.57 13.75
C PRO A 454 2.67 17.64 12.24
N TRP A 455 2.00 16.61 11.74
CA TRP A 455 1.54 16.56 10.35
C TRP A 455 0.62 17.76 10.04
N PRO A 456 0.86 18.51 8.95
CA PRO A 456 0.16 19.78 8.71
C PRO A 456 -1.18 19.65 7.97
N ILE A 457 -1.49 18.48 7.36
CA ILE A 457 -2.77 18.26 6.66
C ILE A 457 -3.73 17.58 7.63
N ILE A 458 -4.51 18.40 8.35
CA ILE A 458 -5.31 17.97 9.50
C ILE A 458 -6.82 18.03 9.27
N GLY A 459 -7.26 18.15 8.02
CA GLY A 459 -8.68 18.26 7.67
C GLY A 459 -9.54 17.05 8.05
N GLY A 460 -10.80 17.33 8.41
CA GLY A 460 -11.79 16.30 8.75
C GLY A 460 -11.59 15.62 10.10
N GLN A 461 -12.50 14.70 10.43
CA GLN A 461 -12.54 13.96 11.68
C GLN A 461 -12.53 12.46 11.42
N ASN A 462 -11.61 11.73 12.07
CA ASN A 462 -11.59 10.27 12.04
C ASN A 462 -12.57 9.72 13.10
N LEU A 463 -13.57 8.96 12.65
CA LEU A 463 -14.60 8.31 13.46
C LEU A 463 -14.36 6.80 13.60
N SER A 464 -13.24 6.30 13.10
CA SER A 464 -12.87 4.89 13.21
C SER A 464 -12.50 4.58 14.66
N PRO A 465 -12.96 3.45 15.23
CA PRO A 465 -12.50 3.02 16.54
C PRO A 465 -11.02 2.65 16.49
N ASP A 466 -10.35 2.72 17.65
CA ASP A 466 -8.98 2.26 17.76
C ASP A 466 -8.85 0.79 17.31
N PRO A 467 -7.77 0.43 16.59
CA PRO A 467 -7.56 -0.93 16.16
C PRO A 467 -7.60 -1.91 17.34
N PRO A 468 -8.43 -2.97 17.29
CA PRO A 468 -8.61 -3.86 18.43
C PRO A 468 -7.40 -4.81 18.63
N GLN A 469 -6.46 -4.85 17.68
CA GLN A 469 -5.21 -5.58 17.80
C GLN A 469 -4.08 -4.82 17.09
N ARG A 470 -2.85 -5.08 17.54
CA ARG A 470 -1.63 -4.60 16.88
C ARG A 470 -1.17 -5.62 15.86
N ASP A 471 -1.08 -5.21 14.60
CA ASP A 471 -0.64 -6.04 13.49
C ASP A 471 0.57 -5.43 12.80
N LEU A 472 1.57 -6.26 12.49
CA LEU A 472 2.75 -5.85 11.72
C LEU A 472 2.70 -6.42 10.31
N LEU A 473 2.93 -5.56 9.33
CA LEU A 473 3.32 -5.96 7.99
C LEU A 473 4.82 -5.68 7.83
N LEU A 474 5.57 -6.69 7.40
CA LEU A 474 6.99 -6.57 7.07
C LEU A 474 7.16 -6.67 5.55
N THR A 475 7.88 -5.74 4.95
CA THR A 475 8.24 -5.78 3.52
C THR A 475 9.74 -5.91 3.36
N GLY A 476 10.16 -6.88 2.56
CA GLY A 476 11.54 -7.04 2.12
C GLY A 476 11.74 -6.37 0.76
N HIS A 477 12.91 -5.78 0.55
CA HIS A 477 13.21 -4.98 -0.63
C HIS A 477 14.48 -5.44 -1.36
N GLU A 478 14.68 -4.95 -2.57
CA GLU A 478 15.80 -5.29 -3.46
C GLU A 478 17.16 -4.79 -2.94
N ASP A 479 17.17 -3.66 -2.24
CA ASP A 479 18.35 -3.05 -1.59
C ASP A 479 18.82 -3.77 -0.30
N GLY A 480 18.15 -4.87 0.09
CA GLY A 480 18.45 -5.58 1.33
C GLY A 480 17.83 -4.95 2.59
N THR A 481 16.89 -4.01 2.44
CA THR A 481 16.15 -3.47 3.59
C THR A 481 14.92 -4.31 3.94
N VAL A 482 14.56 -4.30 5.22
CA VAL A 482 13.27 -4.78 5.72
C VAL A 482 12.57 -3.65 6.46
N ARG A 483 11.38 -3.26 6.00
CA ARG A 483 10.58 -2.20 6.61
C ARG A 483 9.44 -2.78 7.43
N PHE A 484 9.22 -2.21 8.61
CA PHE A 484 8.20 -2.59 9.57
C PHE A 484 7.07 -1.56 9.52
N TRP A 485 5.85 -2.05 9.30
CA TRP A 485 4.67 -1.22 9.12
C TRP A 485 3.59 -1.57 10.14
N ASP A 486 3.01 -0.57 10.77
CA ASP A 486 1.78 -0.70 11.55
C ASP A 486 0.62 -0.97 10.60
N ALA A 487 0.19 -2.23 10.53
CA ALA A 487 -0.92 -2.67 9.70
C ALA A 487 -2.23 -2.82 10.51
N SER A 488 -2.30 -2.24 11.71
CA SER A 488 -3.44 -2.40 12.61
C SER A 488 -4.70 -1.69 12.09
N GLY A 489 -4.54 -0.48 11.56
CA GLY A 489 -5.64 0.40 11.20
C GLY A 489 -5.75 0.74 9.71
N VAL A 490 -6.39 1.89 9.46
CA VAL A 490 -6.62 2.48 8.13
C VAL A 490 -5.34 3.02 7.52
N CYS A 491 -4.47 3.65 8.33
CA CYS A 491 -3.16 4.10 7.87
C CYS A 491 -2.08 3.04 8.11
N LEU A 492 -1.21 2.85 7.12
CA LEU A 492 -0.04 1.98 7.21
C LEU A 492 1.18 2.78 7.68
N TYR A 493 1.40 2.88 8.98
CA TYR A 493 2.47 3.73 9.51
C TYR A 493 3.85 3.07 9.43
N PRO A 494 4.90 3.79 9.00
CA PRO A 494 6.27 3.31 9.06
C PRO A 494 6.76 3.29 10.51
N MET A 495 7.21 2.13 10.99
CA MET A 495 7.67 1.97 12.37
C MET A 495 9.20 1.88 12.50
N TYR A 496 9.85 1.04 11.70
CA TYR A 496 11.29 0.77 11.82
C TYR A 496 11.86 0.26 10.49
N LYS A 497 13.13 0.57 10.22
CA LYS A 497 13.85 0.09 9.03
C LYS A 497 15.10 -0.69 9.43
N LEU A 498 15.16 -1.95 9.03
CA LEU A 498 16.37 -2.77 9.08
C LEU A 498 17.13 -2.63 7.76
N SER A 499 18.46 -2.44 7.82
CA SER A 499 19.36 -2.57 6.67
C SER A 499 20.30 -3.75 6.89
N THR A 500 20.32 -4.71 5.96
CA THR A 500 21.26 -5.84 6.03
C THR A 500 22.60 -5.58 5.34
N ALA A 501 22.69 -4.51 4.54
CA ALA A 501 23.87 -4.20 3.73
C ALA A 501 25.13 -3.99 4.60
N GLY A 502 24.98 -3.45 5.81
CA GLY A 502 26.10 -3.20 6.73
C GLY A 502 26.87 -4.46 7.18
N VAL A 503 26.35 -5.66 6.94
CA VAL A 503 27.06 -6.93 7.19
C VAL A 503 28.06 -7.27 6.07
N PHE A 504 27.88 -6.68 4.89
CA PHE A 504 28.61 -7.04 3.68
C PHE A 504 29.57 -5.94 3.24
N LEU A 505 30.56 -6.33 2.43
CA LEU A 505 31.39 -5.41 1.65
C LEU A 505 30.67 -5.18 0.32
N THR A 506 30.01 -4.04 0.21
CA THR A 506 29.29 -3.61 -1.00
C THR A 506 30.05 -2.46 -1.65
N ASP A 507 30.04 -2.39 -2.99
CA ASP A 507 30.63 -1.25 -3.71
C ASP A 507 29.93 0.09 -3.37
N ALA A 508 28.71 0.00 -2.84
CA ALA A 508 28.02 1.07 -2.14
C ALA A 508 28.45 1.06 -0.67
N ASP A 509 29.52 1.77 -0.31
CA ASP A 509 29.79 2.04 1.10
C ASP A 509 28.67 2.94 1.67
N PRO A 510 28.22 2.76 2.94
CA PRO A 510 27.00 3.39 3.48
C PRO A 510 27.08 4.91 3.70
N ASN A 511 28.10 5.56 3.15
CA ASN A 511 28.52 6.91 3.53
C ASN A 511 28.40 7.94 2.40
N ASP A 512 27.65 7.64 1.33
CA ASP A 512 27.02 8.69 0.54
C ASP A 512 25.93 9.33 1.41
N ASN A 513 26.38 10.13 2.37
CA ASN A 513 25.58 11.13 3.04
C ASN A 513 24.79 11.86 1.96
N MET A 514 23.49 11.57 1.91
CA MET A 514 22.45 12.26 1.14
C MET A 514 22.35 13.78 1.47
N ASN A 515 23.33 14.34 2.17
CA ASN A 515 23.32 15.68 2.76
C ASN A 515 24.67 16.41 2.69
N GLN A 516 25.62 16.04 1.83
CA GLN A 516 26.78 16.89 1.57
C GLN A 516 26.86 17.23 0.09
N GLY A 517 26.08 18.23 -0.33
CA GLY A 517 26.54 19.09 -1.42
C GLY A 517 27.93 19.58 -1.03
N SER A 518 28.93 19.39 -1.89
CA SER A 518 30.28 19.87 -1.60
C SER A 518 30.20 21.38 -1.31
N GLU A 519 30.79 21.86 -0.21
CA GLU A 519 30.83 23.29 0.09
C GLU A 519 31.32 24.06 -1.15
N GLY A 520 30.45 24.90 -1.73
CA GLY A 520 30.73 25.67 -2.95
C GLY A 520 30.05 25.20 -4.24
N GLU A 521 29.25 24.13 -4.23
CA GLU A 521 28.44 23.74 -5.38
C GLU A 521 27.31 24.75 -5.66
N TRP A 522 27.21 25.21 -6.91
CA TRP A 522 26.15 26.09 -7.39
C TRP A 522 25.54 25.52 -8.68
N PRO A 523 24.22 25.30 -8.77
CA PRO A 523 23.16 25.56 -7.76
C PRO A 523 23.33 24.80 -6.41
N PRO A 524 22.75 25.31 -5.31
CA PRO A 524 22.89 24.72 -3.97
C PRO A 524 21.98 23.51 -3.80
N PHE A 525 22.36 22.38 -4.38
CA PHE A 525 21.52 21.18 -4.40
C PHE A 525 21.44 20.50 -3.03
N ARG A 526 20.23 20.02 -2.71
CA ARG A 526 19.98 19.13 -1.58
C ARG A 526 19.01 18.04 -2.01
N LYS A 527 19.47 16.79 -1.99
CA LYS A 527 18.60 15.66 -2.32
C LYS A 527 17.57 15.45 -1.21
N VAL A 528 16.31 15.33 -1.61
CA VAL A 528 15.18 15.09 -0.70
C VAL A 528 14.31 13.95 -1.22
N GLY A 529 13.50 13.38 -0.32
CA GLY A 529 12.75 12.16 -0.61
C GLY A 529 13.55 10.89 -0.29
N CYS A 530 12.93 9.75 -0.52
CA CYS A 530 13.48 8.44 -0.21
C CYS A 530 13.36 7.44 -1.36
N PHE A 531 12.70 7.80 -2.46
CA PHE A 531 12.58 6.93 -3.62
C PHE A 531 13.93 6.79 -4.33
N ASP A 532 14.36 5.55 -4.53
CA ASP A 532 15.57 5.23 -5.29
C ASP A 532 15.21 4.45 -6.57
N PRO A 533 15.40 5.05 -7.77
CA PRO A 533 15.17 4.36 -9.02
C PRO A 533 16.26 3.33 -9.35
N TYR A 534 17.36 3.31 -8.59
CA TYR A 534 18.51 2.45 -8.84
C TYR A 534 18.47 1.19 -7.97
N SER A 535 19.09 0.12 -8.47
CA SER A 535 19.32 -1.11 -7.74
C SER A 535 20.81 -1.38 -7.75
N ASP A 536 21.49 -1.04 -6.66
CA ASP A 536 22.96 -1.15 -6.55
C ASP A 536 23.42 -2.60 -6.69
N ASP A 537 22.89 -3.50 -5.85
CA ASP A 537 23.24 -4.92 -5.88
C ASP A 537 22.03 -5.83 -5.63
N PRO A 538 21.46 -6.46 -6.68
CA PRO A 538 20.28 -7.33 -6.55
C PRO A 538 20.55 -8.60 -5.72
N ARG A 539 21.82 -8.91 -5.39
CA ARG A 539 22.17 -9.99 -4.47
C ARG A 539 21.63 -9.73 -3.07
N LEU A 540 21.53 -8.48 -2.64
CA LEU A 540 21.03 -8.06 -1.32
C LEU A 540 19.53 -8.34 -1.16
N GLY A 541 18.78 -8.42 -2.26
CA GLY A 541 17.32 -8.48 -2.24
C GLY A 541 16.73 -9.53 -1.31
N ILE A 542 15.84 -9.11 -0.41
CA ILE A 542 15.23 -9.96 0.62
C ILE A 542 14.16 -10.88 0.01
N GLN A 543 14.31 -12.19 0.12
CA GLN A 543 13.39 -13.18 -0.46
C GLN A 543 12.40 -13.76 0.54
N LYS A 544 12.79 -13.85 1.81
CA LYS A 544 11.95 -14.38 2.89
C LYS A 544 12.23 -13.68 4.21
N ILE A 545 11.17 -13.53 5.00
CA ILE A 545 11.18 -12.94 6.34
C ILE A 545 10.37 -13.87 7.26
N HIS A 546 10.88 -14.09 8.47
CA HIS A 546 10.16 -14.77 9.55
C HIS A 546 10.48 -14.08 10.87
N LEU A 547 9.47 -13.47 11.50
CA LEU A 547 9.59 -12.83 12.80
C LEU A 547 8.88 -13.67 13.87
N CYS A 548 9.58 -14.04 14.94
CA CYS A 548 8.92 -14.57 16.13
C CYS A 548 8.51 -13.42 17.06
N LYS A 549 7.20 -13.17 17.15
CA LYS A 549 6.63 -12.09 17.98
C LYS A 549 6.83 -12.25 19.49
N TYR A 550 7.18 -13.45 19.95
CA TYR A 550 7.36 -13.75 21.37
C TYR A 550 8.78 -13.51 21.83
N SER A 551 9.77 -14.02 21.10
CA SER A 551 11.18 -13.89 21.46
C SER A 551 11.85 -12.64 20.90
N GLY A 552 11.28 -12.01 19.87
CA GLY A 552 11.95 -10.94 19.13
C GLY A 552 13.10 -11.42 18.24
N TYR A 553 13.16 -12.72 17.91
CA TYR A 553 14.10 -13.23 16.91
C TYR A 553 13.51 -13.03 15.51
N LEU A 554 14.36 -12.54 14.62
CA LEU A 554 14.05 -12.30 13.22
C LEU A 554 15.02 -13.10 12.35
N THR A 555 14.49 -13.74 11.31
CA THR A 555 15.31 -14.33 10.25
C THR A 555 14.94 -13.71 8.92
N VAL A 556 15.95 -13.25 8.18
CA VAL A 556 15.81 -12.71 6.82
C VAL A 556 16.73 -13.49 5.88
N ALA A 557 16.25 -13.79 4.68
CA ALA A 557 17.03 -14.53 3.69
C ALA A 557 17.01 -13.83 2.34
N GLY A 558 18.15 -13.79 1.66
CA GLY A 558 18.36 -13.00 0.45
C GLY A 558 18.52 -13.80 -0.85
N THR A 559 18.82 -13.07 -1.93
CA THR A 559 18.93 -13.59 -3.31
C THR A 559 20.19 -14.44 -3.53
N ALA A 560 21.31 -14.13 -2.87
CA ALA A 560 22.59 -14.82 -3.04
C ALA A 560 22.86 -15.90 -1.98
N GLY A 561 21.80 -16.52 -1.44
CA GLY A 561 21.91 -17.64 -0.50
C GLY A 561 22.31 -17.25 0.94
N GLN A 562 22.38 -15.96 1.25
CA GLN A 562 22.65 -15.43 2.58
C GLN A 562 21.38 -15.44 3.46
N ILE A 563 21.52 -15.88 4.71
CA ILE A 563 20.45 -15.95 5.71
C ILE A 563 20.98 -15.36 7.01
N LEU A 564 20.38 -14.26 7.46
CA LEU A 564 20.76 -13.59 8.70
C LEU A 564 19.78 -13.94 9.81
N ILE A 565 20.33 -14.21 10.99
CA ILE A 565 19.59 -14.36 12.24
C ILE A 565 19.89 -13.14 13.10
N LEU A 566 18.82 -12.44 13.50
CA LEU A 566 18.87 -11.18 14.22
C LEU A 566 18.05 -11.26 15.50
N GLU A 567 18.47 -10.48 16.49
CA GLU A 567 17.78 -10.28 17.76
C GLU A 567 17.46 -8.79 17.95
N LEU A 568 16.30 -8.50 18.53
CA LEU A 568 15.94 -7.12 18.88
C LEU A 568 16.70 -6.69 20.15
N ASN A 569 17.50 -5.64 20.02
CA ASN A 569 18.24 -5.01 21.09
C ASN A 569 17.86 -3.52 21.23
N ASP A 570 17.84 -3.02 22.47
CA ASP A 570 17.40 -1.66 22.80
C ASP A 570 18.56 -0.64 22.73
N GLU A 571 19.80 -1.12 22.75
CA GLU A 571 21.02 -0.31 22.69
C GLU A 571 21.87 -0.66 21.46
N ALA A 572 22.74 0.26 21.05
CA ALA A 572 23.69 0.02 19.97
C ALA A 572 24.72 -1.02 20.43
N ALA A 573 25.12 -1.91 19.53
CA ALA A 573 26.11 -2.93 19.86
C ALA A 573 27.12 -3.07 18.72
N GLU A 574 28.40 -3.10 19.10
CA GLU A 574 29.48 -3.49 18.21
C GLU A 574 29.68 -5.00 18.33
N GLN A 575 29.44 -5.73 17.24
CA GLN A 575 29.58 -7.18 17.24
C GLN A 575 30.03 -7.72 15.89
N MET A 576 30.72 -8.85 15.93
CA MET A 576 31.10 -9.62 14.75
C MET A 576 29.97 -10.58 14.37
N VAL A 577 29.63 -10.61 13.08
CA VAL A 577 28.61 -11.53 12.55
C VAL A 577 29.29 -12.85 12.18
N GLU A 578 29.00 -13.91 12.92
CA GLU A 578 29.62 -15.21 12.66
C GLU A 578 29.02 -15.87 11.41
N ALA A 579 29.86 -16.06 10.38
CA ALA A 579 29.45 -16.61 9.10
C ALA A 579 29.74 -18.12 9.01
N THR A 580 28.71 -18.92 8.76
CA THR A 580 28.83 -20.36 8.48
C THR A 580 28.47 -20.65 7.04
N VAL A 581 29.40 -21.24 6.28
CA VAL A 581 29.14 -21.71 4.92
C VAL A 581 28.50 -23.10 4.95
N VAL A 582 27.37 -23.26 4.26
CA VAL A 582 26.62 -24.52 4.21
C VAL A 582 26.55 -25.03 2.77
N ASP A 583 27.29 -26.10 2.48
CA ASP A 583 27.30 -26.76 1.17
C ASP A 583 26.11 -27.69 0.98
N LEU A 584 25.11 -27.22 0.22
CA LEU A 584 23.90 -27.94 -0.16
C LEU A 584 24.14 -29.10 -1.13
N LEU A 585 25.33 -29.16 -1.73
CA LEU A 585 25.73 -30.18 -2.70
C LEU A 585 26.70 -31.20 -2.11
N GLN A 586 26.81 -31.28 -0.79
CA GLN A 586 27.67 -32.25 -0.12
C GLN A 586 27.45 -33.67 -0.68
N GLY A 587 28.53 -34.26 -1.24
CA GLY A 587 28.51 -35.58 -1.86
C GLY A 587 28.08 -35.61 -3.34
N GLN A 588 27.95 -34.46 -4.01
CA GLN A 588 27.73 -34.35 -5.46
C GLN A 588 28.98 -33.75 -6.13
N GLU A 589 29.70 -34.55 -6.91
CA GLU A 589 30.88 -34.10 -7.65
C GLU A 589 30.50 -33.53 -9.04
N GLY A 590 31.31 -32.60 -9.56
CA GLY A 590 31.19 -32.09 -10.93
C GLY A 590 30.20 -30.93 -11.15
N PHE A 591 29.45 -30.50 -10.13
CA PHE A 591 28.58 -29.33 -10.25
C PHE A 591 29.38 -28.02 -10.27
N ARG A 592 29.10 -27.14 -11.23
CA ARG A 592 29.71 -25.81 -11.33
C ARG A 592 28.64 -24.72 -11.28
N TRP A 593 28.73 -23.85 -10.29
CA TRP A 593 27.86 -22.68 -10.18
C TRP A 593 28.15 -21.66 -11.31
N LYS A 594 27.09 -21.23 -12.01
CA LYS A 594 27.13 -20.24 -13.10
C LYS A 594 26.29 -18.98 -12.80
N GLY A 595 25.84 -18.81 -11.56
CA GLY A 595 25.05 -17.65 -11.13
C GLY A 595 25.91 -16.56 -10.48
N GLN A 596 25.26 -15.61 -9.81
CA GLN A 596 25.94 -14.55 -9.06
C GLN A 596 26.79 -15.13 -7.92
N ALA A 597 27.94 -14.52 -7.66
CA ALA A 597 28.77 -14.91 -6.52
C ALA A 597 28.06 -14.61 -5.19
N ARG A 598 28.51 -15.25 -4.11
CA ARG A 598 28.10 -14.89 -2.74
C ARG A 598 28.48 -13.43 -2.45
N LEU A 599 27.82 -12.83 -1.47
CA LEU A 599 28.22 -11.52 -0.94
C LEU A 599 29.47 -11.71 -0.06
N ASP A 600 30.37 -10.73 -0.11
CA ASP A 600 31.56 -10.72 0.73
C ASP A 600 31.18 -10.16 2.10
N VAL A 601 31.54 -10.89 3.16
CA VAL A 601 31.13 -10.60 4.55
C VAL A 601 32.21 -9.75 5.20
N ARG A 602 31.81 -8.75 6.00
CA ARG A 602 32.77 -7.98 6.81
C ARG A 602 33.38 -8.88 7.88
N GLU A 603 34.70 -8.93 7.94
CA GLU A 603 35.45 -9.71 8.94
C GLU A 603 35.64 -8.92 10.25
N GLU A 604 35.53 -7.59 10.20
CA GLU A 604 35.66 -6.71 11.35
C GLU A 604 34.33 -6.55 12.11
N PRO A 605 34.37 -6.24 13.42
CA PRO A 605 33.17 -5.87 14.17
C PRO A 605 32.44 -4.69 13.53
N VAL A 606 31.11 -4.79 13.47
CA VAL A 606 30.26 -3.73 12.92
C VAL A 606 29.43 -3.13 14.06
N LEU A 607 29.41 -1.81 14.14
CA LEU A 607 28.53 -1.08 15.04
C LEU A 607 27.10 -1.08 14.48
N PHE A 608 26.20 -1.82 15.11
CA PHE A 608 24.79 -1.82 14.76
C PHE A 608 24.02 -0.84 15.66
N PRO A 609 23.13 0.00 15.09
CA PRO A 609 22.25 0.84 15.89
C PRO A 609 21.23 0.00 16.67
N PRO A 610 20.51 0.61 17.63
CA PRO A 610 19.38 -0.01 18.30
C PRO A 610 18.34 -0.56 17.32
N GLY A 611 17.77 -1.73 17.63
CA GLY A 611 16.86 -2.46 16.75
C GLY A 611 17.28 -3.91 16.53
N PHE A 612 16.97 -4.47 15.36
CA PHE A 612 17.32 -5.85 15.04
C PHE A 612 18.77 -5.96 14.60
N GLN A 613 19.60 -6.60 15.41
CA GLN A 613 21.04 -6.69 15.20
C GLN A 613 21.42 -8.13 14.80
N PRO A 614 22.15 -8.33 13.69
CA PRO A 614 22.55 -9.66 13.24
C PRO A 614 23.70 -10.20 14.08
N PHE A 615 23.61 -11.45 14.50
CA PHE A 615 24.68 -12.14 15.25
C PHE A 615 25.19 -13.41 14.58
N ALA A 616 24.45 -13.94 13.60
CA ALA A 616 24.83 -15.12 12.82
C ALA A 616 24.39 -14.99 11.35
N LEU A 617 25.23 -15.46 10.45
CA LEU A 617 25.02 -15.52 9.02
C LEU A 617 25.22 -16.95 8.52
N VAL A 618 24.21 -17.51 7.85
CA VAL A 618 24.34 -18.76 7.10
C VAL A 618 24.44 -18.45 5.62
N GLN A 619 25.56 -18.83 5.01
CA GLN A 619 25.80 -18.65 3.57
C GLN A 619 25.64 -19.98 2.84
N CYS A 620 24.59 -20.12 2.04
CA CYS A 620 24.40 -21.30 1.20
C CYS A 620 25.48 -21.39 0.11
N GLN A 621 25.93 -22.61 -0.15
CA GLN A 621 26.78 -22.96 -1.29
C GLN A 621 26.06 -24.08 -2.08
N PRO A 622 25.77 -23.89 -3.39
CA PRO A 622 25.90 -22.65 -4.17
C PRO A 622 25.08 -21.47 -3.62
N PRO A 623 25.49 -20.21 -3.88
CA PRO A 623 24.82 -18.99 -3.41
C PRO A 623 23.55 -18.70 -4.23
N ALA A 624 22.61 -19.63 -4.17
CA ALA A 624 21.35 -19.57 -4.89
C ALA A 624 20.24 -18.92 -4.04
N VAL A 625 19.23 -18.40 -4.72
CA VAL A 625 18.06 -17.76 -4.11
C VAL A 625 17.45 -18.65 -3.04
N VAL A 626 17.25 -18.10 -1.84
CA VAL A 626 16.53 -18.78 -0.76
C VAL A 626 15.04 -18.75 -1.04
N THR A 627 14.44 -19.94 -1.07
CA THR A 627 13.08 -20.19 -1.58
C THR A 627 12.08 -20.55 -0.48
N ALA A 628 12.57 -21.00 0.67
CA ALA A 628 11.78 -21.25 1.87
C ALA A 628 12.65 -21.04 3.12
N ILE A 629 12.05 -20.53 4.19
CA ILE A 629 12.64 -20.48 5.53
C ILE A 629 11.59 -20.87 6.58
N ALA A 630 12.05 -21.40 7.72
CA ALA A 630 11.24 -21.56 8.92
C ALA A 630 12.11 -21.31 10.16
N LEU A 631 11.59 -20.53 11.11
CA LEU A 631 12.25 -20.23 12.38
C LEU A 631 11.50 -20.95 13.51
N HIS A 632 12.22 -21.65 14.38
CA HIS A 632 11.68 -22.21 15.62
C HIS A 632 12.43 -21.60 16.82
N SER A 633 11.88 -20.52 17.36
CA SER A 633 12.53 -19.69 18.39
C SER A 633 12.72 -20.40 19.74
N GLU A 634 11.86 -21.37 20.05
CA GLU A 634 11.96 -22.19 21.27
C GLU A 634 13.11 -23.21 21.19
N TRP A 635 13.33 -23.80 20.01
CA TRP A 635 14.37 -24.82 19.80
C TRP A 635 15.70 -24.21 19.36
N LYS A 636 15.68 -22.90 19.07
CA LYS A 636 16.78 -22.12 18.53
C LYS A 636 17.28 -22.65 17.19
N LEU A 637 16.35 -23.01 16.31
CA LEU A 637 16.64 -23.59 15.00
C LEU A 637 16.10 -22.73 13.86
N VAL A 638 16.86 -22.68 12.77
CA VAL A 638 16.40 -22.13 11.49
C VAL A 638 16.54 -23.19 10.40
N ALA A 639 15.50 -23.38 9.61
CA ALA A 639 15.52 -24.21 8.41
C ALA A 639 15.47 -23.31 7.17
N PHE A 640 16.20 -23.67 6.13
CA PHE A 640 16.26 -22.92 4.87
C PHE A 640 16.36 -23.85 3.67
N GLY A 641 15.84 -23.42 2.53
CA GLY A 641 15.83 -24.20 1.30
C GLY A 641 16.08 -23.36 0.05
N THR A 642 16.77 -23.92 -0.93
CA THR A 642 17.06 -23.32 -2.23
C THR A 642 16.53 -24.22 -3.36
N SER A 643 16.90 -23.91 -4.61
CA SER A 643 16.65 -24.80 -5.75
C SER A 643 17.40 -26.13 -5.69
N HIS A 644 18.44 -26.25 -4.86
CA HIS A 644 19.34 -27.41 -4.84
C HIS A 644 19.06 -28.37 -3.66
N GLY A 645 18.61 -27.83 -2.54
CA GLY A 645 18.44 -28.58 -1.31
C GLY A 645 17.97 -27.72 -0.16
N PHE A 646 17.95 -28.31 1.03
CA PHE A 646 17.65 -27.61 2.28
C PHE A 646 18.61 -28.04 3.38
N GLY A 647 18.66 -27.24 4.44
CA GLY A 647 19.41 -27.56 5.66
C GLY A 647 18.80 -26.90 6.88
N PHE A 648 19.26 -27.34 8.07
CA PHE A 648 18.85 -26.77 9.36
C PHE A 648 20.10 -26.35 10.12
N TYR A 649 20.03 -25.14 10.67
CA TYR A 649 21.11 -24.53 11.41
C TYR A 649 20.65 -24.25 12.83
N ASP A 650 21.51 -24.64 13.76
CA ASP A 650 21.41 -24.34 15.17
C ASP A 650 22.04 -22.96 15.41
N TYR A 651 21.23 -21.93 15.59
CA TYR A 651 21.76 -20.59 15.80
C TYR A 651 22.14 -20.31 17.26
N HIS A 652 21.91 -21.26 18.17
CA HIS A 652 22.40 -21.16 19.55
C HIS A 652 23.84 -21.67 19.67
N GLN A 653 24.14 -22.84 19.09
CA GLN A 653 25.51 -23.37 19.00
C GLN A 653 26.27 -22.90 17.76
N LYS A 654 25.58 -22.16 16.88
CA LYS A 654 26.11 -21.65 15.61
C LYS A 654 26.67 -22.76 14.71
N ASN A 655 25.96 -23.89 14.67
CA ASN A 655 26.40 -25.08 13.95
C ASN A 655 25.35 -25.56 12.94
N ASN A 656 25.84 -26.12 11.82
CA ASN A 656 24.99 -26.78 10.86
C ASN A 656 24.63 -28.19 11.36
N ILE A 657 23.33 -28.50 11.45
CA ILE A 657 22.86 -29.80 11.92
C ILE A 657 22.91 -30.81 10.78
N MET A 658 22.36 -30.44 9.62
CA MET A 658 22.21 -31.34 8.50
C MET A 658 21.88 -30.59 7.21
N VAL A 659 22.32 -31.18 6.11
CA VAL A 659 22.01 -30.76 4.75
C VAL A 659 21.42 -31.93 3.97
N LYS A 660 20.43 -31.64 3.13
CA LYS A 660 19.86 -32.58 2.17
C LYS A 660 19.86 -31.96 0.78
N CYS A 661 20.69 -32.51 -0.10
CA CYS A 661 20.56 -32.29 -1.53
C CYS A 661 19.29 -32.97 -2.06
N THR A 662 18.58 -32.27 -2.94
CA THR A 662 17.28 -32.68 -3.52
C THR A 662 17.30 -32.73 -5.04
N LEU A 663 18.45 -32.50 -5.67
CA LEU A 663 18.61 -32.58 -7.11
C LEU A 663 18.59 -34.04 -7.57
N ASN A 664 17.97 -34.27 -8.73
CA ASN A 664 18.17 -35.52 -9.46
C ASN A 664 19.49 -35.46 -10.24
N PRO A 665 20.18 -36.60 -10.49
CA PRO A 665 21.38 -36.64 -11.33
C PRO A 665 21.16 -36.05 -12.74
N SER A 666 19.94 -36.16 -13.29
CA SER A 666 19.54 -35.58 -14.57
C SER A 666 19.38 -34.05 -14.55
N ASP A 667 19.11 -33.45 -13.39
CA ASP A 667 18.90 -32.00 -13.23
C ASP A 667 20.22 -31.22 -13.22
N GLN A 668 21.36 -31.88 -13.00
CA GLN A 668 22.69 -31.26 -13.00
C GLN A 668 23.03 -30.56 -14.34
N VAL A 669 22.49 -31.07 -15.45
CA VAL A 669 22.70 -30.53 -16.80
C VAL A 669 21.68 -29.43 -17.15
N ALA A 670 20.52 -29.38 -16.49
CA ALA A 670 19.42 -28.47 -16.83
C ALA A 670 19.56 -27.05 -16.25
N MET A 671 20.49 -26.85 -15.30
CA MET A 671 20.67 -25.58 -14.57
C MET A 671 21.63 -24.58 -15.27
N GLU A 672 22.02 -24.81 -16.53
CA GLU A 672 23.02 -24.01 -17.26
C GLU A 672 22.63 -22.57 -17.64
N GLY A 673 21.51 -22.03 -17.13
CA GLY A 673 21.11 -20.64 -17.39
C GLY A 673 20.80 -19.88 -16.11
N PRO A 674 21.04 -18.55 -16.06
CA PRO A 674 20.59 -17.75 -14.94
C PRO A 674 19.08 -17.94 -14.76
N LEU A 675 18.66 -18.10 -13.50
CA LEU A 675 17.28 -18.07 -13.01
C LEU A 675 16.68 -16.67 -13.27
N SER A 676 16.69 -16.21 -14.52
CA SER A 676 16.01 -14.98 -14.87
C SER A 676 14.51 -15.24 -14.76
N ARG A 677 13.90 -14.52 -13.81
CA ARG A 677 12.50 -14.10 -13.90
C ARG A 677 12.19 -13.88 -15.39
N VAL A 678 11.04 -14.40 -15.85
CA VAL A 678 10.47 -14.28 -17.23
C VAL A 678 10.60 -15.50 -18.17
N LYS A 679 11.41 -16.55 -17.93
CA LYS A 679 11.43 -17.71 -18.86
C LYS A 679 10.15 -18.58 -18.86
N SER A 680 9.39 -18.62 -17.75
CA SER A 680 8.14 -19.42 -17.64
C SER A 680 7.00 -18.91 -18.55
N ILE A 681 6.90 -17.58 -18.75
CA ILE A 681 5.84 -16.96 -19.57
C ILE A 681 6.10 -17.16 -21.07
N LYS A 682 7.34 -16.97 -21.53
CA LYS A 682 7.69 -17.14 -22.96
C LYS A 682 7.61 -18.60 -23.45
N LYS A 683 7.86 -19.60 -22.59
CA LYS A 683 7.75 -21.02 -22.94
C LYS A 683 6.29 -21.49 -23.06
N SER A 684 5.42 -21.03 -22.15
CA SER A 684 3.96 -21.26 -22.19
C SER A 684 3.31 -20.69 -23.46
N LEU A 685 3.66 -19.45 -23.82
CA LEU A 685 3.20 -18.80 -25.06
C LEU A 685 3.71 -19.50 -26.33
N ARG A 686 4.98 -19.93 -26.38
CA ARG A 686 5.49 -20.68 -27.56
C ARG A 686 4.89 -22.09 -27.68
N GLN A 687 4.50 -22.74 -26.59
CA GLN A 687 3.82 -24.04 -26.65
C GLN A 687 2.35 -23.92 -27.07
N SER A 688 1.63 -22.86 -26.67
CA SER A 688 0.24 -22.64 -27.11
C SER A 688 0.15 -22.39 -28.62
N PHE A 689 1.05 -21.59 -29.20
CA PHE A 689 1.07 -21.34 -30.65
C PHE A 689 1.51 -22.54 -31.50
N ARG A 690 2.36 -23.43 -30.97
CA ARG A 690 2.73 -24.68 -31.67
C ARG A 690 1.62 -25.75 -31.63
N ARG A 691 0.77 -25.74 -30.59
CA ARG A 691 -0.39 -26.65 -30.49
C ARG A 691 -1.53 -26.21 -31.43
N ILE A 692 -1.66 -24.91 -31.71
CA ILE A 692 -2.66 -24.35 -32.65
C ILE A 692 -2.29 -24.58 -34.13
N ARG A 693 -1.00 -24.69 -34.47
CA ARG A 693 -0.57 -24.97 -35.88
C ARG A 693 -0.52 -26.46 -36.27
N ARG A 694 -0.72 -27.40 -35.34
CA ARG A 694 -0.72 -28.85 -35.65
C ARG A 694 -2.12 -29.44 -35.92
N SER A 695 -3.21 -28.69 -35.77
CA SER A 695 -4.57 -29.22 -36.00
C SER A 695 -5.11 -29.04 -37.44
N ARG A 696 -4.29 -28.63 -38.41
CA ARG A 696 -4.78 -28.33 -39.78
C ARG A 696 -4.07 -28.97 -40.97
N VAL A 697 -3.18 -29.96 -40.78
CA VAL A 697 -2.61 -30.67 -41.94
C VAL A 697 -2.47 -32.15 -41.65
N SER A 698 -3.46 -32.94 -42.09
CA SER A 698 -3.25 -34.17 -42.86
C SER A 698 -4.61 -34.83 -43.13
N MET A 699 -5.24 -34.47 -44.25
CA MET A 699 -6.28 -35.26 -44.89
C MET A 699 -5.68 -35.86 -46.15
N ARG A 700 -5.31 -37.15 -46.12
CA ARG A 700 -5.21 -37.98 -47.32
C ARG A 700 -5.74 -39.39 -47.05
N LYS A 701 -6.63 -39.80 -47.95
CA LYS A 701 -7.47 -41.00 -48.00
C LYS A 701 -6.65 -42.29 -48.19
N HIS A 702 -7.15 -43.41 -47.65
CA HIS A 702 -7.36 -44.65 -48.42
C HIS A 702 -8.49 -45.54 -47.85
N HIS A 703 -9.24 -46.15 -48.76
CA HIS A 703 -10.34 -47.13 -48.69
C HIS A 703 -10.03 -48.42 -47.87
N THR A 704 -10.94 -49.30 -47.41
CA THR A 704 -12.30 -49.71 -47.84
C THR A 704 -12.99 -50.61 -46.78
N THR A 705 -14.34 -50.65 -46.83
CA THR A 705 -15.29 -51.75 -46.45
C THR A 705 -15.40 -52.25 -45.00
N ASN A 706 -16.34 -51.65 -44.23
CA ASN A 706 -17.42 -52.31 -43.46
C ASN A 706 -18.05 -51.34 -42.42
N ALA A 707 -18.42 -50.13 -42.87
CA ALA A 707 -18.75 -49.03 -41.98
C ALA A 707 -20.18 -49.06 -41.40
N ALA A 708 -21.17 -49.61 -42.11
CA ALA A 708 -22.58 -49.37 -41.75
C ALA A 708 -23.04 -50.06 -40.45
N LYS A 709 -22.54 -51.27 -40.15
CA LYS A 709 -22.98 -52.04 -38.95
C LYS A 709 -22.23 -51.65 -37.67
N LEU A 710 -21.02 -51.10 -37.81
CA LEU A 710 -20.21 -50.58 -36.70
C LEU A 710 -20.63 -49.16 -36.29
N GLN A 711 -21.12 -48.36 -37.23
CA GLN A 711 -21.59 -47.00 -36.96
C GLN A 711 -22.89 -46.98 -36.12
N GLU A 712 -23.76 -47.97 -36.32
CA GLU A 712 -25.04 -48.08 -35.60
C GLU A 712 -24.84 -48.59 -34.15
N ILE A 713 -23.88 -49.49 -33.92
CA ILE A 713 -23.49 -49.94 -32.58
C ILE A 713 -22.74 -48.82 -31.83
N ASN A 714 -21.86 -48.09 -32.51
CA ASN A 714 -21.14 -46.96 -31.92
C ASN A 714 -22.08 -45.78 -31.61
N ALA A 715 -23.06 -45.49 -32.47
CA ALA A 715 -24.05 -44.44 -32.20
C ALA A 715 -24.95 -44.79 -30.99
N ARG A 716 -25.25 -46.08 -30.80
CA ARG A 716 -26.04 -46.55 -29.65
C ARG A 716 -25.22 -46.54 -28.35
N LEU A 717 -23.95 -46.92 -28.40
CA LEU A 717 -23.01 -46.79 -27.27
C LEU A 717 -22.67 -45.33 -26.96
N GLU A 718 -22.57 -44.46 -27.96
CA GLU A 718 -22.43 -43.01 -27.76
C GLU A 718 -23.69 -42.42 -27.14
N ALA A 719 -24.89 -42.84 -27.56
CA ALA A 719 -26.14 -42.39 -26.95
C ALA A 719 -26.29 -42.87 -25.50
N GLU A 720 -25.92 -44.11 -25.17
CA GLU A 720 -25.88 -44.62 -23.79
C GLU A 720 -24.79 -43.93 -22.96
N ALA A 721 -23.62 -43.64 -23.53
CA ALA A 721 -22.54 -42.90 -22.87
C ALA A 721 -22.90 -41.42 -22.64
N LEU A 722 -23.63 -40.78 -23.57
CA LEU A 722 -24.17 -39.42 -23.41
C LEU A 722 -25.24 -39.37 -22.32
N GLN A 723 -26.06 -40.43 -22.18
CA GLN A 723 -27.06 -40.53 -21.11
C GLN A 723 -26.43 -40.79 -19.73
N GLU A 724 -25.30 -41.51 -19.64
CA GLU A 724 -24.50 -41.64 -18.41
C GLU A 724 -23.71 -40.35 -18.09
N MET A 725 -23.30 -39.58 -19.10
CA MET A 725 -22.56 -38.31 -18.93
C MET A 725 -23.41 -37.17 -18.35
N GLU A 726 -24.73 -37.22 -18.46
CA GLU A 726 -25.63 -36.17 -17.94
C GLU A 726 -25.94 -36.27 -16.43
N LEU A 727 -25.51 -37.34 -15.74
CA LEU A 727 -25.92 -37.60 -14.35
C LEU A 727 -24.79 -37.58 -13.30
N ALA A 728 -23.54 -37.25 -13.65
CA ALA A 728 -22.46 -37.05 -12.69
C ALA A 728 -21.57 -35.84 -13.03
N PRO A 729 -21.18 -35.00 -12.05
CA PRO A 729 -20.29 -33.87 -12.29
C PRO A 729 -18.95 -34.36 -12.87
N VAL A 730 -18.63 -33.91 -14.09
CA VAL A 730 -17.43 -34.31 -14.86
C VAL A 730 -16.17 -33.83 -14.14
N GLN A 731 -15.56 -34.68 -13.31
CA GLN A 731 -14.22 -34.44 -12.75
C GLN A 731 -13.15 -34.73 -13.80
N ARG A 732 -12.30 -33.75 -14.12
CA ARG A 732 -11.16 -33.95 -15.04
C ARG A 732 -10.10 -34.83 -14.39
N LYS A 733 -9.52 -35.77 -15.14
CA LYS A 733 -8.43 -36.63 -14.67
C LYS A 733 -7.15 -35.77 -14.53
N ILE A 734 -6.57 -35.72 -13.33
CA ILE A 734 -5.26 -35.09 -13.10
C ILE A 734 -4.16 -36.09 -13.48
N GLU A 735 -3.42 -35.79 -14.54
CA GLU A 735 -2.26 -36.58 -14.97
C GLU A 735 -1.03 -36.21 -14.14
N ALA A 736 -0.18 -37.20 -13.84
CA ALA A 736 1.06 -36.96 -13.11
C ALA A 736 2.07 -36.20 -13.99
N ARG A 737 2.78 -35.22 -13.41
CA ARG A 737 3.88 -34.54 -14.10
C ARG A 737 5.04 -35.51 -14.38
N SER A 738 5.74 -35.32 -15.50
CA SER A 738 6.89 -36.15 -15.88
C SER A 738 8.06 -35.96 -14.91
N SER A 739 8.84 -37.02 -14.68
CA SER A 739 10.10 -36.93 -13.90
C SER A 739 11.19 -36.10 -14.59
N ASP A 740 11.05 -35.84 -15.89
CA ASP A 740 12.03 -35.11 -16.69
C ASP A 740 11.82 -33.58 -16.64
N ASP A 741 10.88 -33.09 -15.82
CA ASP A 741 10.71 -31.66 -15.58
C ASP A 741 11.92 -31.14 -14.79
N SER A 742 12.67 -30.22 -15.38
CA SER A 742 13.74 -29.50 -14.69
C SER A 742 13.22 -28.89 -13.37
N PHE A 743 14.03 -28.91 -12.31
CA PHE A 743 13.75 -28.29 -10.99
C PHE A 743 12.75 -29.07 -10.09
N THR A 744 12.69 -30.40 -10.16
CA THR A 744 11.89 -31.17 -9.19
C THR A 744 12.40 -31.04 -7.75
N GLY A 745 13.69 -30.81 -7.56
CA GLY A 745 14.34 -30.66 -6.25
C GLY A 745 13.99 -29.37 -5.52
N LEU A 746 13.55 -28.31 -6.22
CA LEU A 746 13.32 -26.98 -5.63
C LEU A 746 12.45 -27.05 -4.37
N VAL A 747 12.99 -26.57 -3.25
CA VAL A 747 12.30 -26.55 -1.97
C VAL A 747 11.29 -25.40 -1.94
N ARG A 748 10.05 -25.66 -1.53
CA ARG A 748 8.95 -24.68 -1.60
C ARG A 748 8.39 -24.32 -0.23
N THR A 749 8.42 -25.26 0.71
CA THR A 749 7.83 -25.10 2.04
C THR A 749 8.67 -25.84 3.07
N LEU A 750 8.86 -25.21 4.22
CA LEU A 750 9.48 -25.79 5.41
C LEU A 750 8.54 -25.56 6.59
N TYR A 751 8.37 -26.56 7.45
CA TYR A 751 7.43 -26.50 8.57
C TYR A 751 7.95 -27.32 9.74
N PHE A 752 8.13 -26.66 10.89
CA PHE A 752 8.43 -27.35 12.15
C PHE A 752 7.13 -27.80 12.81
N ALA A 753 7.17 -28.95 13.47
CA ALA A 753 6.04 -29.49 14.22
C ALA A 753 6.52 -30.40 15.35
N ASP A 754 5.92 -30.28 16.53
CA ASP A 754 6.02 -31.33 17.55
C ASP A 754 4.83 -32.30 17.39
N THR A 755 5.10 -33.51 16.91
CA THR A 755 4.05 -34.47 16.58
C THR A 755 4.55 -35.92 16.53
N PHE A 756 3.62 -36.85 16.34
CA PHE A 756 3.85 -38.28 16.23
C PHE A 756 4.43 -38.64 14.85
N VAL A 757 5.73 -38.93 14.77
CA VAL A 757 6.39 -39.31 13.51
C VAL A 757 6.72 -40.81 13.47
N SER A 758 7.36 -41.30 14.53
CA SER A 758 7.86 -42.69 14.60
C SER A 758 6.84 -43.62 15.26
N ASP A 759 6.33 -43.23 16.42
CA ASP A 759 5.32 -43.96 17.19
C ASP A 759 4.10 -43.07 17.50
N SER A 760 3.07 -43.65 18.09
CA SER A 760 1.81 -42.97 18.44
C SER A 760 1.70 -42.60 19.93
N SER A 761 2.77 -42.78 20.69
CA SER A 761 2.80 -42.59 22.15
C SER A 761 3.58 -41.34 22.56
N HIS A 762 4.62 -40.99 21.82
CA HIS A 762 5.51 -39.89 22.12
C HIS A 762 5.55 -38.93 20.93
N SER A 763 5.16 -37.67 21.18
CA SER A 763 5.43 -36.61 20.21
C SER A 763 6.94 -36.33 20.19
N THR A 764 7.44 -36.00 19.02
CA THR A 764 8.84 -35.64 18.83
C THR A 764 8.94 -34.37 17.98
N PRO A 765 9.84 -33.44 18.32
CA PRO A 765 10.23 -32.35 17.45
C PRO A 765 10.55 -32.86 16.05
N SER A 766 10.00 -32.22 15.03
CA SER A 766 10.16 -32.64 13.65
C SER A 766 10.20 -31.46 12.69
N LEU A 767 10.83 -31.67 11.54
CA LEU A 767 10.74 -30.75 10.42
C LEU A 767 10.29 -31.47 9.17
N TRP A 768 9.41 -30.79 8.43
CA TRP A 768 8.84 -31.21 7.17
C TRP A 768 9.28 -30.28 6.05
N ALA A 769 9.77 -30.85 4.94
CA ALA A 769 10.22 -30.12 3.76
C ALA A 769 9.45 -30.57 2.52
N GLY A 770 8.78 -29.65 1.82
CA GLY A 770 8.04 -29.92 0.60
C GLY A 770 8.77 -29.41 -0.65
N THR A 771 8.83 -30.22 -1.71
CA THR A 771 9.52 -29.88 -2.97
C THR A 771 8.56 -29.62 -4.13
N ASN A 772 9.14 -29.08 -5.20
CA ASN A 772 8.46 -28.79 -6.45
C ASN A 772 8.04 -30.07 -7.20
N GLY A 773 8.72 -31.20 -6.99
CA GLY A 773 8.37 -32.52 -7.52
C GLY A 773 7.29 -33.27 -6.73
N GLY A 774 6.71 -32.64 -5.70
CA GLY A 774 5.68 -33.28 -4.87
C GLY A 774 6.21 -34.28 -3.85
N ALA A 775 7.50 -34.22 -3.50
CA ALA A 775 8.07 -34.97 -2.38
C ALA A 775 7.93 -34.18 -1.08
N VAL A 776 7.66 -34.88 0.03
CA VAL A 776 7.67 -34.34 1.39
C VAL A 776 8.62 -35.17 2.24
N PHE A 777 9.70 -34.55 2.72
CA PHE A 777 10.67 -35.17 3.62
C PHE A 777 10.31 -34.82 5.06
N ALA A 778 10.42 -35.78 5.98
CA ALA A 778 10.21 -35.60 7.40
C ALA A 778 11.44 -36.06 8.18
N TYR A 779 11.92 -35.19 9.07
CA TYR A 779 13.05 -35.45 9.95
C TYR A 779 12.60 -35.36 11.41
N VAL A 780 13.00 -36.32 12.21
CA VAL A 780 12.86 -36.27 13.67
C VAL A 780 14.09 -35.59 14.25
N LEU A 781 13.85 -34.64 15.14
CA LEU A 781 14.87 -33.84 15.79
C LEU A 781 14.97 -34.25 17.26
N ARG A 782 16.19 -34.53 17.70
CA ARG A 782 16.52 -34.66 19.12
C ARG A 782 17.09 -33.33 19.59
N VAL A 783 16.20 -32.51 20.16
CA VAL A 783 16.57 -31.22 20.76
C VAL A 783 16.89 -31.47 22.24
N PRO A 784 18.12 -31.18 22.72
CA PRO A 784 18.46 -31.29 24.13
C PRO A 784 17.63 -30.37 25.01
N SER A 785 17.55 -30.68 26.32
CA SER A 785 16.97 -29.76 27.29
C SER A 785 17.78 -28.46 27.37
N LEU A 786 17.15 -27.38 27.85
CA LEU A 786 17.78 -26.05 27.94
C LEU A 786 19.13 -26.08 28.68
N GLU A 787 19.23 -26.87 29.76
CA GLU A 787 20.44 -27.02 30.57
C GLU A 787 21.60 -27.67 29.81
N ARG A 788 21.30 -28.62 28.93
CA ARG A 788 22.30 -29.35 28.13
C ARG A 788 22.48 -28.75 26.74
N ARG A 789 21.79 -27.66 26.45
CA ARG A 789 21.70 -27.08 25.10
C ARG A 789 23.01 -26.46 24.61
N ALA A 790 23.93 -26.13 25.52
CA ALA A 790 25.27 -25.65 25.19
C ALA A 790 26.28 -26.79 24.96
N GLU A 791 26.05 -27.97 25.55
CA GLU A 791 27.00 -29.10 25.54
C GLU A 791 26.62 -30.16 24.49
N ASP A 792 25.35 -30.55 24.45
CA ASP A 792 24.85 -31.61 23.57
C ASP A 792 24.41 -31.01 22.22
N PRO A 793 24.84 -31.55 21.07
CA PRO A 793 24.38 -31.07 19.77
C PRO A 793 22.95 -31.53 19.47
N VAL A 794 22.22 -30.72 18.72
CA VAL A 794 20.94 -31.14 18.13
C VAL A 794 21.20 -32.17 17.04
N VAL A 795 20.46 -33.28 17.05
CA VAL A 795 20.61 -34.35 16.05
C VAL A 795 19.34 -34.48 15.22
N ALA A 796 19.48 -34.63 13.91
CA ALA A 796 18.38 -34.86 12.98
C ALA A 796 18.46 -36.25 12.33
N HIS A 797 17.36 -36.98 12.31
CA HIS A 797 17.25 -38.30 11.67
C HIS A 797 16.15 -38.32 10.62
N ALA A 798 16.46 -38.83 9.42
CA ALA A 798 15.47 -39.01 8.36
C ALA A 798 14.43 -40.04 8.81
N ALA A 799 13.16 -39.65 8.84
CA ALA A 799 12.08 -40.50 9.34
C ALA A 799 11.14 -40.94 8.22
N LYS A 800 10.71 -40.01 7.34
CA LYS A 800 9.78 -40.33 6.25
C LYS A 800 10.09 -39.56 4.98
N GLU A 801 9.74 -40.17 3.86
CA GLU A 801 9.69 -39.56 2.54
C GLU A 801 8.35 -39.91 1.89
N ILE A 802 7.54 -38.88 1.61
CA ILE A 802 6.20 -39.04 1.06
C ILE A 802 6.19 -38.47 -0.36
N GLN A 803 6.02 -39.33 -1.35
CA GLN A 803 5.87 -38.89 -2.74
C GLN A 803 4.39 -38.77 -3.12
N LEU A 804 3.96 -37.57 -3.49
CA LEU A 804 2.63 -37.36 -4.04
C LEU A 804 2.55 -37.98 -5.45
N MET A 805 1.54 -38.84 -5.67
CA MET A 805 1.36 -39.55 -6.95
C MET A 805 1.18 -38.62 -8.15
N HIS A 806 0.59 -37.43 -7.96
CA HIS A 806 0.38 -36.45 -9.02
C HIS A 806 1.58 -35.54 -9.26
N ARG A 807 2.61 -35.60 -8.40
CA ARG A 807 3.90 -34.88 -8.54
C ARG A 807 3.78 -33.36 -8.72
N ALA A 808 2.71 -32.75 -8.21
CA ALA A 808 2.57 -31.30 -8.21
C ALA A 808 3.36 -30.68 -7.04
N PRO A 809 3.86 -29.44 -7.21
CA PRO A 809 4.62 -28.73 -6.18
C PRO A 809 3.85 -28.64 -4.87
N VAL A 810 4.53 -28.93 -3.76
CA VAL A 810 4.01 -28.72 -2.41
C VAL A 810 4.09 -27.23 -2.10
N VAL A 811 2.99 -26.63 -1.66
CA VAL A 811 2.88 -25.19 -1.39
C VAL A 811 2.56 -24.88 0.07
N GLY A 812 2.11 -25.89 0.83
CA GLY A 812 1.79 -25.74 2.25
C GLY A 812 1.82 -27.07 2.98
N LEU A 813 2.25 -27.02 4.23
CA LEU A 813 2.31 -28.13 5.18
C LEU A 813 1.71 -27.63 6.49
N VAL A 814 0.78 -28.39 7.06
CA VAL A 814 0.16 -28.06 8.35
C VAL A 814 -0.06 -29.37 9.11
N VAL A 815 0.27 -29.41 10.39
CA VAL A 815 -0.11 -30.52 11.27
C VAL A 815 -1.30 -30.10 12.12
N LEU A 816 -2.31 -30.96 12.20
CA LEU A 816 -3.50 -30.81 13.04
C LEU A 816 -3.40 -31.77 14.23
N ASP A 817 -3.80 -31.31 15.40
CA ASP A 817 -3.86 -32.09 16.65
C ASP A 817 -5.01 -33.10 16.68
N GLY A 818 -5.22 -33.76 17.81
CA GLY A 818 -6.31 -34.74 18.02
C GLY A 818 -7.73 -34.18 17.84
N LYS A 819 -7.93 -32.86 17.97
CA LYS A 819 -9.21 -32.17 17.72
C LYS A 819 -9.34 -31.65 16.29
N GLY A 820 -8.29 -31.79 15.47
CA GLY A 820 -8.24 -31.27 14.10
C GLY A 820 -7.89 -29.78 14.04
N ILE A 821 -7.30 -29.24 15.09
CA ILE A 821 -6.85 -27.85 15.18
C ILE A 821 -5.37 -27.77 14.77
N PRO A 822 -4.94 -26.78 13.97
CA PRO A 822 -3.54 -26.57 13.62
C PRO A 822 -2.65 -26.42 14.86
N LEU A 823 -1.45 -27.00 14.82
CA LEU A 823 -0.46 -26.82 15.89
C LEU A 823 -0.13 -25.32 16.09
N PRO A 824 0.13 -24.90 17.34
CA PRO A 824 0.43 -23.51 17.67
C PRO A 824 1.79 -23.05 17.12
N GLU A 825 1.99 -21.74 17.06
CA GLU A 825 3.27 -21.12 16.69
C GLU A 825 4.36 -21.42 17.74
N PRO A 826 5.66 -21.39 17.37
CA PRO A 826 6.75 -21.53 18.33
C PRO A 826 6.63 -20.51 19.47
N LEU A 827 6.80 -20.96 20.72
CA LEU A 827 6.58 -20.19 21.95
C LEU A 827 5.14 -19.72 22.24
N GLU A 828 4.14 -20.01 21.39
CA GLU A 828 2.75 -19.61 21.66
C GLU A 828 2.20 -20.34 22.90
N VAL A 829 2.49 -21.63 23.08
CA VAL A 829 2.06 -22.41 24.27
C VAL A 829 2.74 -21.92 25.55
N ALA A 830 3.99 -21.49 25.47
CA ALA A 830 4.72 -20.94 26.62
C ALA A 830 4.11 -19.62 27.12
N HIS A 831 3.44 -18.87 26.25
CA HIS A 831 2.77 -17.61 26.58
C HIS A 831 1.27 -17.77 26.83
N ASP A 832 0.63 -18.79 26.25
CA ASP A 832 -0.78 -19.11 26.41
C ASP A 832 -0.98 -20.63 26.47
N LEU A 833 -1.01 -21.18 27.68
CA LEU A 833 -1.20 -22.61 27.93
C LEU A 833 -2.55 -23.13 27.41
N ALA A 834 -3.55 -22.26 27.22
CA ALA A 834 -4.85 -22.67 26.66
C ALA A 834 -4.75 -23.06 25.18
N ARG A 835 -3.65 -22.68 24.51
CA ARG A 835 -3.31 -23.08 23.12
C ARG A 835 -2.54 -24.39 23.03
N SER A 836 -2.36 -25.11 24.13
CA SER A 836 -1.71 -26.41 24.13
C SER A 836 -2.40 -27.38 23.16
N PRO A 837 -1.65 -28.06 22.28
CA PRO A 837 -2.25 -28.98 21.32
C PRO A 837 -2.85 -30.20 22.02
N GLU A 838 -3.96 -30.73 21.51
CA GLU A 838 -4.55 -31.95 22.03
C GLU A 838 -3.74 -33.18 21.58
N MET A 839 -2.94 -33.71 22.50
CA MET A 839 -2.12 -34.91 22.27
C MET A 839 -2.94 -36.20 22.34
N HIS A 840 -4.17 -36.18 22.87
CA HIS A 840 -5.06 -37.35 22.85
C HIS A 840 -5.74 -37.48 21.49
N GLY A 841 -5.55 -38.65 20.87
CA GLY A 841 -6.10 -38.94 19.54
C GLY A 841 -5.02 -38.89 18.45
N SER A 842 -5.43 -39.09 17.21
CA SER A 842 -4.47 -39.13 16.08
C SER A 842 -4.27 -37.75 15.48
N HIS A 843 -3.03 -37.27 15.45
CA HIS A 843 -2.67 -36.09 14.69
C HIS A 843 -2.80 -36.34 13.19
N HIS A 844 -2.95 -35.26 12.42
CA HIS A 844 -3.11 -35.31 10.97
C HIS A 844 -2.14 -34.38 10.26
N LEU A 845 -1.42 -34.90 9.26
CA LEU A 845 -0.62 -34.09 8.36
C LEU A 845 -1.47 -33.67 7.15
N LEU A 846 -1.65 -32.37 6.98
CA LEU A 846 -2.22 -31.80 5.78
C LEU A 846 -1.09 -31.38 4.82
N VAL A 847 -1.08 -32.01 3.64
CA VAL A 847 -0.20 -31.64 2.52
C VAL A 847 -1.02 -30.91 1.47
N VAL A 848 -0.65 -29.65 1.20
CA VAL A 848 -1.25 -28.82 0.17
C VAL A 848 -0.28 -28.73 -1.00
N SER A 849 -0.74 -29.14 -2.18
CA SER A 849 -0.02 -28.99 -3.45
C SER A 849 -0.75 -28.01 -4.36
N GLU A 850 -0.12 -27.60 -5.46
CA GLU A 850 -0.79 -26.75 -6.48
C GLU A 850 -2.11 -27.34 -6.98
N GLU A 851 -2.32 -28.66 -6.92
CA GLU A 851 -3.46 -29.32 -7.55
C GLU A 851 -4.42 -30.01 -6.57
N GLN A 852 -3.93 -30.41 -5.39
CA GLN A 852 -4.69 -31.22 -4.44
C GLN A 852 -4.33 -30.89 -2.99
N PHE A 853 -5.33 -31.04 -2.11
CA PHE A 853 -5.19 -31.08 -0.66
C PHE A 853 -5.29 -32.54 -0.22
N LYS A 854 -4.36 -33.04 0.59
CA LYS A 854 -4.39 -34.40 1.12
C LYS A 854 -4.14 -34.41 2.62
N LEU A 855 -5.05 -35.04 3.36
CA LEU A 855 -4.90 -35.30 4.79
C LEU A 855 -4.37 -36.71 5.00
N PHE A 856 -3.34 -36.83 5.83
CA PHE A 856 -2.75 -38.10 6.25
C PHE A 856 -2.89 -38.24 7.77
N THR A 857 -3.09 -39.47 8.25
CA THR A 857 -3.11 -39.78 9.68
C THR A 857 -1.71 -40.13 10.17
N LEU A 858 -1.24 -39.44 11.21
CA LEU A 858 0.06 -39.68 11.81
C LEU A 858 -0.04 -40.73 12.94
N PRO A 859 1.04 -41.50 13.22
CA PRO A 859 2.32 -41.49 12.52
C PRO A 859 2.28 -42.25 11.18
N LYS A 860 1.30 -43.12 10.93
CA LYS A 860 1.32 -44.08 9.79
C LYS A 860 1.36 -43.45 8.39
N VAL A 861 1.02 -42.18 8.25
CA VAL A 861 0.84 -41.45 6.99
C VAL A 861 -0.17 -42.14 6.06
N SER A 862 -1.25 -42.69 6.64
CA SER A 862 -2.35 -43.24 5.86
C SER A 862 -3.27 -42.13 5.36
N SER A 863 -3.61 -42.12 4.07
CA SER A 863 -4.49 -41.10 3.50
C SER A 863 -5.90 -41.19 4.08
N LYS A 864 -6.40 -40.07 4.61
CA LYS A 864 -7.73 -39.95 5.25
C LYS A 864 -8.75 -39.25 4.36
N SER A 865 -8.39 -38.09 3.82
CA SER A 865 -9.26 -37.30 2.94
C SER A 865 -8.43 -36.58 1.87
N LYS A 866 -9.07 -36.23 0.75
CA LYS A 866 -8.45 -35.46 -0.32
C LYS A 866 -9.46 -34.58 -1.05
N LEU A 867 -9.03 -33.41 -1.46
CA LEU A 867 -9.75 -32.51 -2.36
C LEU A 867 -8.88 -32.26 -3.59
N LYS A 868 -9.40 -32.55 -4.77
CA LYS A 868 -8.69 -32.37 -6.05
C LYS A 868 -9.14 -31.06 -6.72
N LEU A 869 -8.61 -29.93 -6.28
CA LEU A 869 -9.04 -28.60 -6.75
C LEU A 869 -9.01 -28.49 -8.28
N THR A 870 -7.87 -28.76 -8.89
CA THR A 870 -7.70 -28.64 -10.34
C THR A 870 -8.59 -29.59 -11.14
N ALA A 871 -9.00 -30.72 -10.55
CA ALA A 871 -9.95 -31.63 -11.19
C ALA A 871 -11.39 -31.09 -11.18
N VAL A 872 -11.73 -30.29 -10.16
CA VAL A 872 -13.07 -29.77 -9.89
C VAL A 872 -13.33 -28.50 -10.71
N ASP A 873 -12.43 -27.51 -10.64
CA ASP A 873 -12.65 -26.20 -11.27
C ASP A 873 -11.52 -25.76 -12.24
N GLY A 874 -10.43 -26.53 -12.33
CA GLY A 874 -9.26 -26.20 -13.14
C GLY A 874 -8.30 -25.18 -12.51
N SER A 875 -8.58 -24.72 -11.30
CA SER A 875 -7.73 -23.79 -10.55
C SER A 875 -6.55 -24.50 -9.90
N ARG A 876 -5.45 -23.76 -9.74
CA ARG A 876 -4.23 -24.20 -9.05
C ARG A 876 -3.93 -23.30 -7.86
N VAL A 877 -3.51 -23.90 -6.75
CA VAL A 877 -3.14 -23.17 -5.54
C VAL A 877 -1.84 -22.40 -5.77
N ARG A 878 -1.83 -21.10 -5.45
CA ARG A 878 -0.64 -20.23 -5.46
C ARG A 878 -0.13 -19.97 -4.06
N ARG A 879 -1.03 -19.64 -3.14
CA ARG A 879 -0.70 -19.40 -1.74
C ARG A 879 -1.77 -20.02 -0.85
N VAL A 880 -1.35 -20.47 0.32
CA VAL A 880 -2.23 -21.01 1.35
C VAL A 880 -1.82 -20.45 2.70
N GLY A 881 -2.81 -20.15 3.55
CA GLY A 881 -2.62 -19.75 4.93
C GLY A 881 -3.68 -20.39 5.82
N VAL A 882 -3.36 -20.55 7.11
CA VAL A 882 -4.35 -20.90 8.13
C VAL A 882 -4.91 -19.60 8.69
N ALA A 883 -6.22 -19.48 8.74
CA ALA A 883 -6.90 -18.34 9.34
C ALA A 883 -7.98 -18.78 10.33
N TRP A 884 -8.20 -17.95 11.34
CA TRP A 884 -9.20 -18.13 12.37
C TRP A 884 -10.37 -17.18 12.12
N PHE A 885 -11.56 -17.76 11.94
CA PHE A 885 -12.80 -17.03 11.67
C PHE A 885 -13.70 -17.08 12.90
N GLY A 886 -14.23 -15.94 13.31
CA GLY A 886 -15.19 -15.83 14.40
C GLY A 886 -16.47 -15.18 13.90
N SER A 887 -17.60 -15.57 14.47
CA SER A 887 -18.85 -14.86 14.25
C SER A 887 -18.83 -13.51 14.96
N ARG A 888 -19.65 -12.57 14.51
CA ARG A 888 -19.85 -11.29 15.20
C ARG A 888 -20.56 -11.45 16.56
N THR A 889 -21.28 -12.55 16.75
CA THR A 889 -22.10 -12.79 17.96
C THR A 889 -21.54 -13.86 18.89
N HIS A 890 -20.59 -14.68 18.43
CA HIS A 890 -19.99 -15.76 19.21
C HIS A 890 -18.48 -15.59 19.31
N GLU A 891 -17.94 -15.79 20.52
CA GLU A 891 -16.50 -15.65 20.77
C GLU A 891 -15.67 -16.83 20.21
N GLN A 892 -16.31 -17.96 19.90
CA GLN A 892 -15.60 -19.14 19.44
C GLN A 892 -15.03 -18.94 18.02
N LEU A 893 -13.74 -19.20 17.87
CA LEU A 893 -13.03 -19.13 16.59
C LEU A 893 -12.95 -20.52 15.95
N GLU A 894 -13.21 -20.59 14.65
CA GLU A 894 -13.04 -21.78 13.82
C GLU A 894 -11.82 -21.61 12.90
N SER A 895 -10.95 -22.61 12.85
CA SER A 895 -9.81 -22.60 11.94
C SER A 895 -10.22 -23.08 10.54
N SER A 896 -9.71 -22.41 9.52
CA SER A 896 -9.92 -22.77 8.11
C SER A 896 -8.67 -22.44 7.29
N LEU A 897 -8.54 -23.07 6.13
CA LEU A 897 -7.53 -22.71 5.15
C LEU A 897 -8.07 -21.61 4.24
N VAL A 898 -7.25 -20.59 4.01
CA VAL A 898 -7.47 -19.58 2.99
C VAL A 898 -6.50 -19.86 1.85
N VAL A 899 -7.01 -19.88 0.63
CA VAL A 899 -6.30 -20.30 -0.57
C VAL A 899 -6.45 -19.24 -1.64
N LEU A 900 -5.33 -18.74 -2.17
CA LEU A 900 -5.30 -17.94 -3.39
C LEU A 900 -5.00 -18.84 -4.58
N THR A 901 -5.82 -18.76 -5.62
CA THR A 901 -5.63 -19.53 -6.85
C THR A 901 -4.85 -18.75 -7.90
N ASN A 902 -4.37 -19.46 -8.93
CA ASN A 902 -3.73 -18.86 -10.10
C ASN A 902 -4.68 -18.04 -10.98
N GLN A 903 -5.99 -18.09 -10.72
CA GLN A 903 -7.00 -17.27 -11.38
C GLN A 903 -7.31 -15.98 -10.58
N GLY A 904 -6.65 -15.78 -9.43
CA GLY A 904 -6.89 -14.64 -8.55
C GLY A 904 -8.15 -14.77 -7.68
N GLU A 905 -8.65 -16.00 -7.50
CA GLU A 905 -9.78 -16.29 -6.62
C GLU A 905 -9.30 -16.66 -5.21
N LEU A 906 -10.07 -16.25 -4.21
CA LEU A 906 -9.89 -16.60 -2.80
C LEU A 906 -10.88 -17.71 -2.43
N HIS A 907 -10.36 -18.85 -1.98
CA HIS A 907 -11.15 -19.99 -1.53
C HIS A 907 -10.95 -20.19 -0.04
N VAL A 908 -12.04 -20.52 0.68
CA VAL A 908 -11.96 -20.91 2.10
C VAL A 908 -12.35 -22.37 2.24
N ILE A 909 -11.48 -23.17 2.84
CA ILE A 909 -11.63 -24.62 3.00
C ILE A 909 -11.63 -24.97 4.50
N SER A 910 -12.66 -25.69 4.95
CA SER A 910 -12.81 -26.08 6.35
C SER A 910 -11.76 -27.11 6.81
N LEU A 911 -11.31 -26.99 8.04
CA LEU A 911 -10.46 -27.97 8.74
C LEU A 911 -11.26 -28.69 9.83
N PRO A 912 -11.00 -29.98 10.12
CA PRO A 912 -10.13 -30.92 9.37
C PRO A 912 -10.85 -31.55 8.14
N SER A 913 -12.09 -31.15 7.84
CA SER A 913 -12.93 -31.88 6.88
C SER A 913 -12.53 -31.73 5.41
N ILE A 914 -11.72 -30.72 5.07
CA ILE A 914 -11.26 -30.37 3.73
C ILE A 914 -12.43 -30.22 2.76
N LYS A 915 -13.41 -29.40 3.14
CA LYS A 915 -14.56 -29.05 2.30
C LYS A 915 -14.53 -27.58 1.94
N MET A 916 -14.79 -27.29 0.67
CA MET A 916 -14.95 -25.93 0.16
C MET A 916 -16.13 -25.26 0.85
N MET A 917 -15.90 -24.10 1.48
CA MET A 917 -16.90 -23.34 2.20
C MET A 917 -17.46 -22.21 1.33
N VAL A 918 -16.58 -21.34 0.84
CA VAL A 918 -16.85 -20.17 0.01
C VAL A 918 -15.72 -19.92 -0.99
N HIS A 919 -16.02 -19.25 -2.10
CA HIS A 919 -15.03 -18.75 -3.05
C HIS A 919 -15.42 -17.34 -3.51
N TYR A 920 -14.43 -16.46 -3.71
CA TYR A 920 -14.63 -15.07 -4.10
C TYR A 920 -13.60 -14.66 -5.18
N PRO A 921 -14.00 -13.94 -6.24
CA PRO A 921 -13.04 -13.27 -7.11
C PRO A 921 -12.38 -12.12 -6.35
N CYS A 922 -11.06 -11.96 -6.46
CA CYS A 922 -10.32 -10.90 -5.75
C CYS A 922 -9.34 -10.17 -6.67
N ILE A 923 -8.40 -10.90 -7.26
CA ILE A 923 -7.33 -10.38 -8.11
C ILE A 923 -7.62 -10.78 -9.56
N ARG A 924 -7.28 -9.93 -10.53
CA ARG A 924 -7.40 -10.31 -11.95
C ARG A 924 -6.42 -11.42 -12.28
N ARG A 925 -6.82 -12.43 -13.05
CA ARG A 925 -5.94 -13.56 -13.43
C ARG A 925 -4.70 -13.12 -14.23
N GLU A 926 -4.80 -11.98 -14.92
CA GLU A 926 -3.71 -11.36 -15.67
C GLU A 926 -2.68 -10.67 -14.77
N ASP A 927 -3.08 -10.30 -13.55
CA ASP A 927 -2.24 -9.61 -12.58
C ASP A 927 -1.40 -10.62 -11.78
N VAL A 928 -0.35 -11.12 -12.45
CA VAL A 928 0.60 -12.09 -11.88
C VAL A 928 1.36 -11.48 -10.69
N SER A 929 1.62 -10.18 -10.71
CA SER A 929 2.33 -9.47 -9.64
C SER A 929 1.48 -9.34 -8.37
N GLY A 930 0.21 -8.98 -8.50
CA GLY A 930 -0.76 -8.98 -7.41
C GLY A 930 -0.94 -10.37 -6.81
N ILE A 931 -1.08 -11.41 -7.65
CA ILE A 931 -1.19 -12.79 -7.17
C ILE A 931 0.07 -13.24 -6.41
N ALA A 932 1.27 -12.87 -6.88
CA ALA A 932 2.53 -13.26 -6.25
C ALA A 932 2.82 -12.52 -4.94
N SER A 933 2.43 -11.25 -4.85
CA SER A 933 2.65 -10.40 -3.68
C SER A 933 1.65 -10.66 -2.54
N CYS A 934 0.54 -11.34 -2.82
CA CYS A 934 -0.52 -11.56 -1.84
C CYS A 934 -0.01 -12.26 -0.58
N VAL A 935 -0.40 -11.75 0.59
CA VAL A 935 -0.12 -12.30 1.92
C VAL A 935 -1.40 -12.34 2.75
N PHE A 936 -1.57 -13.41 3.53
CA PHE A 936 -2.74 -13.62 4.40
C PHE A 936 -2.39 -13.31 5.86
N THR A 937 -3.39 -12.85 6.62
CA THR A 937 -3.30 -12.67 8.07
C THR A 937 -3.84 -13.90 8.82
N LYS A 938 -3.54 -14.00 10.12
CA LYS A 938 -4.03 -15.10 10.99
C LYS A 938 -5.55 -15.04 11.21
N TYR A 939 -6.22 -13.93 10.89
CA TYR A 939 -7.64 -13.71 11.21
C TYR A 939 -8.53 -13.42 10.00
N GLY A 940 -8.13 -13.91 8.83
CA GLY A 940 -8.98 -13.91 7.65
C GLY A 940 -8.99 -12.59 6.87
N GLN A 941 -7.92 -11.80 6.99
CA GLN A 941 -7.65 -10.67 6.10
C GLN A 941 -6.48 -11.01 5.16
N GLY A 942 -6.19 -10.14 4.22
CA GLY A 942 -4.97 -10.19 3.44
C GLY A 942 -4.68 -8.90 2.71
N PHE A 943 -3.50 -8.86 2.12
CA PHE A 943 -2.97 -7.73 1.36
C PHE A 943 -2.43 -8.26 0.05
N TYR A 944 -2.54 -7.48 -1.02
CA TYR A 944 -1.82 -7.74 -2.26
C TYR A 944 -1.45 -6.42 -2.93
N LEU A 945 -0.33 -6.39 -3.65
CA LEU A 945 0.08 -5.19 -4.39
C LEU A 945 -0.85 -5.01 -5.60
N MET A 946 -1.64 -3.94 -5.60
CA MET A 946 -2.44 -3.54 -6.76
C MET A 946 -1.61 -2.73 -7.77
N SER A 947 -0.54 -2.11 -7.27
CA SER A 947 0.50 -1.40 -8.02
C SER A 947 1.85 -1.66 -7.34
N PRO A 948 3.00 -1.27 -7.94
CA PRO A 948 4.30 -1.40 -7.27
C PRO A 948 4.37 -0.68 -5.92
N SER A 949 3.58 0.39 -5.75
CA SER A 949 3.64 1.35 -4.65
C SER A 949 2.48 1.25 -3.64
N GLU A 950 1.46 0.43 -3.92
CA GLU A 950 0.23 0.32 -3.10
C GLU A 950 -0.21 -1.13 -2.88
N PHE A 951 -0.53 -1.43 -1.62
CA PHE A 951 -1.29 -2.61 -1.25
C PHE A 951 -2.80 -2.31 -1.24
N GLU A 952 -3.60 -3.27 -1.66
CA GLU A 952 -5.03 -3.30 -1.35
C GLU A 952 -5.27 -4.32 -0.23
N ARG A 953 -5.92 -3.87 0.85
CA ARG A 953 -6.37 -4.73 1.95
C ARG A 953 -7.74 -5.32 1.60
N PHE A 954 -7.88 -6.62 1.84
CA PHE A 954 -9.16 -7.32 1.78
C PHE A 954 -9.43 -8.07 3.09
N SER A 955 -10.71 -8.33 3.34
CA SER A 955 -11.18 -9.20 4.41
C SER A 955 -12.06 -10.30 3.84
N LEU A 956 -11.94 -11.49 4.43
CA LEU A 956 -12.82 -12.64 4.26
C LEU A 956 -13.63 -12.91 5.54
N SER A 957 -13.42 -12.12 6.59
CA SER A 957 -13.96 -12.32 7.93
C SER A 957 -15.02 -11.27 8.24
N THR A 958 -16.16 -11.69 8.76
CA THR A 958 -17.24 -10.79 9.19
C THR A 958 -16.86 -9.95 10.41
N ARG A 959 -15.84 -10.36 11.17
CA ARG A 959 -15.36 -9.69 12.38
C ARG A 959 -14.34 -8.58 12.08
N TRP A 960 -13.53 -8.75 11.03
CA TRP A 960 -12.36 -7.91 10.78
C TRP A 960 -12.56 -7.07 9.51
N VAL A 961 -13.15 -5.89 9.65
CA VAL A 961 -13.36 -4.94 8.53
C VAL A 961 -12.71 -3.62 8.91
N VAL A 962 -11.58 -3.31 8.27
CA VAL A 962 -10.81 -2.08 8.49
C VAL A 962 -11.02 -1.16 7.30
N GLU A 963 -11.86 -0.16 7.48
CA GLU A 963 -12.26 0.80 6.44
C GLU A 963 -12.24 2.23 7.03
N PRO A 964 -11.97 3.26 6.22
CA PRO A 964 -12.03 4.65 6.67
C PRO A 964 -13.45 5.01 7.09
N ARG A 965 -13.59 5.61 8.27
CA ARG A 965 -14.84 6.21 8.74
C ARG A 965 -14.53 7.61 9.16
N CYS A 966 -14.98 8.58 8.39
CA CYS A 966 -14.63 9.97 8.60
C CYS A 966 -15.78 10.92 8.31
N LEU A 967 -15.67 12.12 8.86
CA LEU A 967 -16.61 13.23 8.68
C LEU A 967 -15.83 14.48 8.29
N VAL A 968 -16.32 15.17 7.26
CA VAL A 968 -15.84 16.48 6.84
C VAL A 968 -17.06 17.40 6.83
N GLU A 969 -17.01 18.44 7.65
CA GLU A 969 -18.06 19.45 7.72
C GLU A 969 -17.70 20.64 6.84
N ALA A 970 -18.73 21.37 6.37
CA ALA A 970 -18.50 22.61 5.64
C ALA A 970 -17.92 23.68 6.56
N PRO A 971 -17.01 24.55 6.08
CA PRO A 971 -16.49 25.66 6.86
C PRO A 971 -17.65 26.56 7.34
N LEU A 972 -17.67 26.93 8.62
CA LEU A 972 -18.65 27.86 9.14
C LEU A 972 -18.48 29.22 8.44
N GLN A 973 -19.46 29.61 7.62
CA GLN A 973 -19.47 30.94 6.98
C GLN A 973 -19.44 32.04 8.06
N MET A 974 -18.30 32.71 8.24
CA MET A 974 -18.26 33.98 8.95
C MET A 974 -18.93 35.04 8.08
N ARG A 975 -20.24 35.26 8.30
CA ARG A 975 -20.91 36.44 7.74
C ARG A 975 -20.16 37.70 8.20
N PRO A 976 -19.82 38.65 7.31
CA PRO A 976 -19.30 39.93 7.73
C PRO A 976 -20.32 40.59 8.67
N LYS A 977 -19.89 40.97 9.88
CA LYS A 977 -20.73 41.76 10.79
C LYS A 977 -21.01 43.10 10.12
N ASN A 978 -22.24 43.29 9.64
CA ASN A 978 -22.71 44.60 9.18
C ASN A 978 -22.54 45.63 10.32
N PRO A 979 -21.88 46.77 10.09
CA PRO A 979 -21.77 47.84 11.07
C PRO A 979 -23.03 48.71 11.02
N SER A 980 -24.14 48.22 11.57
CA SER A 980 -25.30 49.07 11.83
C SER A 980 -26.26 48.47 12.84
N SER A 981 -26.00 48.71 14.12
CA SER A 981 -27.08 48.88 15.10
C SER A 981 -26.69 49.95 16.12
N PRO A 982 -27.61 50.85 16.51
CA PRO A 982 -27.26 52.05 17.24
C PRO A 982 -27.00 51.74 18.72
N ILE A 983 -25.99 52.43 19.24
CA ILE A 983 -25.63 52.50 20.65
C ILE A 983 -26.79 53.15 21.43
N HIS A 984 -27.34 52.44 22.41
CA HIS A 984 -28.07 53.07 23.51
C HIS A 984 -27.22 53.00 24.78
N ARG A 985 -26.74 54.18 25.20
CA ARG A 985 -26.28 54.46 26.56
C ARG A 985 -27.50 54.73 27.43
N ASP A 986 -27.48 54.23 28.66
CA ASP A 986 -27.80 55.01 29.86
C ASP A 986 -27.05 54.44 31.07
N GLN A 987 -26.39 55.35 31.79
CA GLN A 987 -25.72 55.20 33.10
C GLN A 987 -26.69 55.73 34.20
N PRO A 988 -26.27 55.93 35.46
CA PRO A 988 -25.78 55.00 36.49
C PRO A 988 -26.58 55.16 37.81
N ASP A 989 -26.38 54.30 38.82
CA ASP A 989 -26.32 54.73 40.23
C ASP A 989 -25.97 53.59 41.20
N GLY A 990 -25.05 53.87 42.13
CA GLY A 990 -24.92 53.16 43.42
C GLY A 990 -23.73 52.20 43.60
N VAL A 991 -22.69 52.66 44.29
CA VAL A 991 -21.43 51.98 44.71
C VAL A 991 -21.38 51.99 46.26
N PRO A 992 -20.51 51.27 47.02
CA PRO A 992 -19.86 49.94 46.89
C PRO A 992 -20.06 49.05 48.15
N THR A 993 -19.87 47.72 48.05
CA THR A 993 -19.02 46.99 49.03
C THR A 993 -18.63 45.59 48.51
N GLU A 994 -17.38 45.22 48.78
CA GLU A 994 -16.67 44.02 48.36
C GLU A 994 -17.37 42.71 48.79
N HIS A 995 -17.49 41.71 47.90
CA HIS A 995 -17.42 40.29 48.26
C HIS A 995 -17.12 39.37 47.06
N ARG A 996 -15.98 38.67 47.18
CA ARG A 996 -15.69 37.26 46.83
C ARG A 996 -16.06 36.70 45.45
N ASN A 997 -14.99 36.42 44.69
CA ASN A 997 -14.74 35.23 43.87
C ASN A 997 -15.76 34.08 44.03
N PHE A 998 -16.51 33.81 42.97
CA PHE A 998 -17.08 32.49 42.71
C PHE A 998 -16.33 31.83 41.56
N LYS A 999 -15.45 30.90 41.95
CA LYS A 999 -15.00 29.79 41.12
C LYS A 999 -16.24 29.04 40.62
N ARG A 1000 -16.31 28.76 39.31
CA ARG A 1000 -17.19 27.71 38.79
C ARG A 1000 -16.69 26.37 39.35
N GLU A 1001 -17.55 25.77 40.17
CA GLU A 1001 -17.39 24.44 40.71
C GLU A 1001 -17.39 23.42 39.59
N SER A 1002 -16.34 22.60 39.63
CA SER A 1002 -16.20 21.31 39.01
C SER A 1002 -16.69 20.29 40.05
N GLU A 1003 -17.86 19.72 39.82
CA GLU A 1003 -18.32 18.47 40.40
C GLU A 1003 -18.25 17.41 39.28
N GLY A 1004 -17.66 16.23 39.43
CA GLY A 1004 -16.96 15.65 40.57
C GLY A 1004 -16.12 14.47 40.10
N TYR A 1005 -14.88 14.43 40.61
CA TYR A 1005 -14.07 13.24 40.75
C TYR A 1005 -14.71 12.31 41.79
N GLY A 1006 -14.67 10.98 41.58
CA GLY A 1006 -14.94 10.06 42.67
C GLY A 1006 -15.29 8.62 42.33
N VAL A 1007 -14.66 7.95 41.36
CA VAL A 1007 -14.81 6.48 41.20
C VAL A 1007 -13.49 5.83 40.78
N LEU A 1008 -12.39 6.09 41.49
CA LEU A 1008 -11.12 5.35 41.34
C LEU A 1008 -10.36 5.10 42.66
N GLN A 1009 -11.06 5.17 43.80
CA GLN A 1009 -10.51 4.76 45.11
C GLN A 1009 -11.45 3.87 45.94
N GLU A 1010 -12.50 3.32 45.31
CA GLU A 1010 -13.48 2.43 45.97
C GLU A 1010 -13.52 0.99 45.43
N ILE A 1011 -12.57 0.60 44.57
CA ILE A 1011 -12.41 -0.80 44.13
C ILE A 1011 -11.34 -1.55 44.93
N GLN A 1012 -10.51 -0.85 45.71
CA GLN A 1012 -9.51 -1.47 46.57
C GLN A 1012 -10.02 -1.75 48.00
N LYS A 1013 -11.35 -1.69 48.22
CA LYS A 1013 -11.99 -1.90 49.54
C LYS A 1013 -13.22 -2.83 49.52
N SER A 1014 -13.46 -3.60 48.45
CA SER A 1014 -14.58 -4.55 48.36
C SER A 1014 -14.18 -6.03 48.25
N LEU A 1015 -12.93 -6.39 48.52
CA LEU A 1015 -12.52 -7.78 48.68
C LEU A 1015 -11.62 -7.88 49.90
N GLU A 1016 -12.23 -8.24 51.03
CA GLU A 1016 -11.73 -9.04 52.15
C GLU A 1016 -12.19 -8.46 53.50
N GLY A 1017 -13.15 -9.14 54.14
CA GLY A 1017 -13.49 -8.90 55.53
C GLY A 1017 -14.81 -9.49 56.01
N ASP A 1018 -14.88 -10.82 56.14
CA ASP A 1018 -15.61 -11.56 57.20
C ASP A 1018 -15.25 -13.05 57.01
N GLN A 1019 -14.82 -13.86 57.97
CA GLN A 1019 -14.53 -13.78 59.40
C GLN A 1019 -13.81 -15.09 59.77
N THR A 1020 -12.83 -15.09 60.70
CA THR A 1020 -12.80 -15.92 61.93
C THR A 1020 -11.41 -15.89 62.61
N THR A 1021 -11.32 -15.13 63.71
CA THR A 1021 -10.79 -15.47 65.06
C THR A 1021 -9.51 -16.34 65.26
N PHE A 1022 -8.47 -15.79 65.93
CA PHE A 1022 -8.05 -16.05 67.35
C PHE A 1022 -6.52 -15.79 67.59
N LEU A 1023 -6.22 -15.01 68.67
CA LEU A 1023 -5.00 -14.95 69.54
C LEU A 1023 -3.64 -14.55 68.91
N GLU A 1024 -2.67 -13.90 69.59
CA GLU A 1024 -2.54 -12.97 70.72
C GLU A 1024 -1.06 -12.55 70.74
N ASN A 1025 -0.76 -11.30 71.14
CA ASN A 1025 0.45 -10.82 71.82
C ASN A 1025 1.88 -11.09 71.25
N ASN A 1026 2.63 -10.04 70.90
CA ASN A 1026 3.51 -9.29 71.84
C ASN A 1026 4.53 -8.36 71.12
N ARG A 1027 4.67 -7.12 71.65
CA ARG A 1027 5.90 -6.34 72.00
C ARG A 1027 7.08 -6.25 71.00
N LYS A 1028 7.88 -5.18 70.88
CA LYS A 1028 8.02 -3.81 71.40
C LYS A 1028 9.24 -3.20 70.67
N THR A 1029 9.32 -1.86 70.64
CA THR A 1029 10.53 -0.99 70.67
C THR A 1029 11.48 -0.84 69.45
N LYS A 1030 11.35 0.34 68.82
CA LYS A 1030 12.35 1.35 68.36
C LYS A 1030 13.69 1.43 69.17
N PRO A 1031 14.69 2.29 68.80
CA PRO A 1031 15.23 2.66 67.47
C PRO A 1031 16.77 2.98 67.46
N LYS A 1032 17.27 3.45 66.30
CA LYS A 1032 18.39 4.39 66.04
C LYS A 1032 19.86 3.95 66.25
N GLY A 1033 20.68 4.22 65.23
CA GLY A 1033 22.13 4.43 65.35
C GLY A 1033 22.85 4.53 63.99
N ASN A 1034 23.23 5.74 63.59
CA ASN A 1034 24.19 6.03 62.51
C ASN A 1034 25.61 5.58 62.90
N MET A 1035 26.40 5.06 61.97
CA MET A 1035 27.66 5.69 61.49
C MET A 1035 28.56 4.71 60.68
N LEU A 1036 28.98 5.23 59.52
CA LEU A 1036 30.33 5.19 58.92
C LEU A 1036 30.99 3.88 58.42
N SER A 1037 31.28 3.95 57.11
CA SER A 1037 32.56 3.73 56.43
C SER A 1037 32.89 2.36 55.82
N ASN A 1038 33.45 2.49 54.62
CA ASN A 1038 34.24 1.57 53.79
C ASN A 1038 33.43 0.41 53.19
N GLY A 1039 33.41 0.21 51.87
CA GLY A 1039 34.50 0.39 50.92
C GLY A 1039 34.82 -1.00 50.38
N ASP A 1040 34.10 -1.38 49.33
CA ASP A 1040 34.52 -2.12 48.13
C ASP A 1040 33.31 -2.28 47.19
#